data_AF-I7ASF9-F1
#
_entry.id   AF-I7ASF9-F1
#
_cell.length_a   1.000
_cell.length_b   1.000
_cell.length_c   1.000
_cell.angle_alpha   90.00
_cell.angle_beta   90.00
_cell.angle_gamma   90.00
#
_symmetry.space_group_name_H-M   'P 1'
#
loop_
_entity.id
_entity.type
_entity.pdbx_description
1 polymer ?
#
loop_
_entity_poly.entity_id
_entity_poly.type
_entity_poly.pdbx_seq_one_letter_code
_entity_poly.pdbx_strand_id
1 'polypeptide(L)'
;MESWKSKSLEHINIQFRSIMEGMGIDEEKQHKLAAKLNLSKKIRTITSMQTLEERKKKIKEYVIKLKDRNSVLNLLSLSVSLETGPRVLYEIFSGEGGHDVLVRCMRRMDEEFGDVICDTLYIVLSKYGNHFPPFLRLLLDGFLGGKVHETRSFFKILEFLVNENKAEELFFSMDFNKCVCNSYLSKIIEYIKRISRIEEELNFLVPLIRSPKAVHVKYILFVSDFSSLEERVINKDVFNSILKEIKPDIRRDWKRGRIDEVVRLAEMEGVLDVACCIFEAFAFGDSKVFGDLRENVEKMKISEEGSEVTGEVVVEAAKKKDVVKKAEVNKVKGPKKIIKKVAKSTAPSKRYIQVKWTKMGKGNSVWNRIRIEEMESAFKAEEFDGFEMKGEKPKALSTGIEKRRPSVFSEKKNYAINIALGRVKESNCELKSAILNMQEDLNENLVKQLLFYFPTDEEIEQLQGTDHVFGRAEEFFKESIEEAEVMKRCLYYLYFMISFRNQNVCKNLGILERYYTMLLESKELRRFLGITLVAGNYLNKGSFLGSAEGFTMESIPKILEVKNNGNSLLGLLKKKIDCKLLLEDLSVVYDASGINFEALCIEIEELKKNYISASGSPFPKIQERIERIQEKYEDICSLYDKVSKLHRDCREYFGEKVDDEFNSWIILLLDRLSHEIQKK
;
A
#
# COMPACT_ATOMS: atom_id res chain seq x y z
N MET A 1 33.37 -20.20 9.70
CA MET A 1 32.30 -20.23 10.72
C MET A 1 31.73 -21.64 10.78
N GLU A 2 32.18 -22.47 11.72
CA GLU A 2 31.44 -23.70 12.05
C GLU A 2 30.07 -23.28 12.60
N SER A 3 29.02 -23.65 11.87
CA SER A 3 27.64 -23.29 12.21
C SER A 3 27.33 -23.69 13.66
N TRP A 4 26.81 -22.74 14.45
CA TRP A 4 26.08 -22.96 15.72
C TRP A 4 25.12 -24.19 15.72
N LYS A 5 24.63 -24.62 14.55
CA LYS A 5 23.90 -25.87 14.34
C LYS A 5 24.69 -27.11 14.73
N SER A 6 26.00 -27.15 14.43
CA SER A 6 26.89 -28.28 14.75
C SER A 6 26.99 -28.50 16.25
N LYS A 7 27.28 -27.44 17.03
CA LYS A 7 27.42 -27.56 18.50
C LYS A 7 26.11 -27.91 19.22
N SER A 8 24.99 -27.35 18.77
CA SER A 8 23.67 -27.62 19.38
C SER A 8 23.15 -29.03 19.05
N LEU A 9 23.37 -29.47 17.80
CA LEU A 9 23.02 -30.83 17.36
C LEU A 9 23.89 -31.86 18.07
N GLU A 10 25.18 -31.57 18.25
CA GLU A 10 26.10 -32.46 18.97
C GLU A 10 25.69 -32.60 20.45
N HIS A 11 25.28 -31.52 21.09
CA HIS A 11 24.75 -31.57 22.46
C HIS A 11 23.50 -32.47 22.56
N ILE A 12 22.58 -32.39 21.58
CA ILE A 12 21.44 -33.31 21.51
C ILE A 12 21.88 -34.74 21.27
N ASN A 13 22.84 -34.98 20.37
CA ASN A 13 23.31 -36.32 20.08
C ASN A 13 23.95 -36.95 21.33
N ILE A 14 24.65 -36.15 22.15
CA ILE A 14 25.18 -36.60 23.44
C ILE A 14 24.06 -36.95 24.41
N GLN A 15 23.07 -36.06 24.59
CA GLN A 15 21.92 -36.33 25.48
C GLN A 15 21.12 -37.56 25.04
N PHE A 16 20.88 -37.70 23.73
CA PHE A 16 20.18 -38.83 23.16
C PHE A 16 20.95 -40.14 23.38
N ARG A 17 22.26 -40.16 23.14
CA ARG A 17 23.11 -41.34 23.36
C ARG A 17 23.16 -41.74 24.83
N SER A 18 23.32 -40.78 25.75
CA SER A 18 23.33 -41.05 27.20
C SER A 18 22.03 -41.70 27.69
N ILE A 19 20.87 -41.31 27.14
CA ILE A 19 19.60 -41.97 27.43
C ILE A 19 19.58 -43.42 26.93
N MET A 20 20.09 -43.66 25.72
CA MET A 20 20.14 -45.00 25.12
C MET A 20 21.13 -45.92 25.85
N GLU A 21 22.23 -45.36 26.37
CA GLU A 21 23.17 -46.05 27.25
C GLU A 21 22.47 -46.51 28.54
N GLY A 22 21.67 -45.64 29.17
CA GLY A 22 20.85 -45.98 30.33
C GLY A 22 19.79 -47.07 30.06
N MET A 23 19.44 -47.31 28.79
CA MET A 23 18.56 -48.41 28.35
C MET A 23 19.32 -49.70 27.99
N GLY A 24 20.65 -49.73 28.08
CA GLY A 24 21.48 -50.90 27.79
C GLY A 24 21.73 -51.15 26.29
N ILE A 25 21.61 -50.12 25.43
CA ILE A 25 21.91 -50.23 24.00
C ILE A 25 23.42 -50.11 23.77
N ASP A 26 23.99 -50.95 22.90
CA ASP A 26 25.42 -50.91 22.58
C ASP A 26 25.84 -49.62 21.84
N GLU A 27 27.07 -49.18 22.10
CA GLU A 27 27.62 -47.89 21.63
C GLU A 27 27.59 -47.75 20.09
N GLU A 28 27.86 -48.83 19.36
CA GLU A 28 27.84 -48.82 17.89
C GLU A 28 26.41 -48.58 17.35
N LYS A 29 25.40 -49.23 17.95
CA LYS A 29 23.99 -48.97 17.64
C LYS A 29 23.54 -47.59 18.08
N GLN A 30 24.01 -47.07 19.22
CA GLN A 30 23.69 -45.70 19.66
C GLN A 30 24.12 -44.66 18.61
N HIS A 31 25.35 -44.76 18.10
CA HIS A 31 25.86 -43.88 17.06
C HIS A 31 25.07 -44.01 15.74
N LYS A 32 24.75 -45.24 15.31
CA LYS A 32 23.91 -45.49 14.13
C LYS A 32 22.50 -44.90 14.27
N LEU A 33 21.86 -45.04 15.44
CA LEU A 33 20.53 -44.49 15.74
C LEU A 33 20.56 -42.96 15.80
N ALA A 34 21.57 -42.37 16.46
CA ALA A 34 21.76 -40.94 16.50
C ALA A 34 22.02 -40.35 15.11
N ALA A 35 22.75 -41.02 14.23
CA ALA A 35 22.95 -40.55 12.86
C ALA A 35 21.67 -40.65 12.00
N LYS A 36 20.83 -41.68 12.22
CA LYS A 36 19.67 -41.99 11.37
C LYS A 36 18.39 -41.22 11.75
N LEU A 37 18.20 -40.87 13.03
CA LEU A 37 16.98 -40.20 13.50
C LEU A 37 17.02 -38.68 13.26
N ASN A 38 15.89 -38.12 12.82
CA ASN A 38 15.74 -36.67 12.70
C ASN A 38 15.67 -35.99 14.08
N LEU A 39 15.88 -34.67 14.10
CA LEU A 39 15.96 -33.88 15.33
C LEU A 39 14.70 -33.98 16.19
N SER A 40 13.52 -33.93 15.57
CA SER A 40 12.22 -34.04 16.25
C SER A 40 12.06 -35.37 16.99
N LYS A 41 12.40 -36.51 16.36
CA LYS A 41 12.33 -37.84 16.99
C LYS A 41 13.31 -37.97 18.17
N LYS A 42 14.51 -37.41 18.05
CA LYS A 42 15.48 -37.37 19.16
C LYS A 42 14.93 -36.60 20.36
N ILE A 43 14.39 -35.40 20.13
CA ILE A 43 13.80 -34.56 21.18
C ILE A 43 12.60 -35.24 21.84
N ARG A 44 11.71 -35.89 21.07
CA ARG A 44 10.59 -36.66 21.62
C ARG A 44 11.06 -37.78 22.55
N THR A 45 12.09 -38.54 22.15
CA THR A 45 12.67 -39.61 22.97
C THR A 45 13.33 -39.04 24.24
N ILE A 46 14.07 -37.93 24.11
CA ILE A 46 14.68 -37.26 25.27
C ILE A 46 13.60 -36.76 26.24
N THR A 47 12.51 -36.20 25.72
CA THR A 47 11.41 -35.64 26.53
C THR A 47 10.57 -36.74 27.20
N SER A 48 10.41 -37.90 26.55
CA SER A 48 9.65 -39.02 27.13
C SER A 48 10.33 -39.67 28.34
N MET A 49 11.65 -39.53 28.44
CA MET A 49 12.43 -40.06 29.57
C MET A 49 12.54 -39.09 30.75
N GLN A 50 12.06 -37.85 30.59
CA GLN A 50 12.09 -36.86 31.66
C GLN A 50 10.90 -37.03 32.60
N THR A 51 11.17 -36.86 33.89
CA THR A 51 10.12 -36.74 34.90
C THR A 51 9.30 -35.46 34.71
N LEU A 52 8.10 -35.41 35.29
CA LEU A 52 7.27 -34.21 35.23
C LEU A 52 7.96 -32.99 35.85
N GLU A 53 8.67 -33.15 36.97
CA GLU A 53 9.38 -32.04 37.63
C GLU A 53 10.54 -31.49 36.81
N GLU A 54 11.29 -32.36 36.11
CA GLU A 54 12.32 -31.91 35.17
C GLU A 54 11.71 -31.10 34.01
N ARG A 55 10.58 -31.55 33.48
CA ARG A 55 9.87 -30.84 32.41
C ARG A 55 9.35 -29.48 32.87
N LYS A 56 8.81 -29.39 34.09
CA LYS A 56 8.37 -28.11 34.70
C LYS A 56 9.53 -27.11 34.77
N LYS A 57 10.70 -27.54 35.26
CA LYS A 57 11.90 -26.68 35.34
C LYS A 57 12.37 -26.26 33.95
N LYS A 58 12.44 -27.19 33.00
CA LYS A 58 12.91 -26.93 31.63
C LYS A 58 12.01 -25.96 30.86
N ILE A 59 10.68 -26.02 31.03
CA ILE A 59 9.78 -25.05 30.38
C ILE A 59 10.13 -23.62 30.77
N LYS A 60 10.36 -23.35 32.06
CA LYS A 60 10.79 -22.02 32.53
C LYS A 60 12.09 -21.59 31.86
N GLU A 61 13.08 -22.48 31.84
CA GLU A 61 14.36 -22.21 31.19
C GLU A 61 14.23 -21.95 29.68
N TYR A 62 13.35 -22.69 29.00
CA TYR A 62 13.11 -22.51 27.56
C TYR A 62 12.47 -21.16 27.28
N VAL A 63 11.43 -20.77 28.03
CA VAL A 63 10.75 -19.47 27.87
C VAL A 63 11.72 -18.32 28.11
N ILE A 64 12.54 -18.40 29.18
CA ILE A 64 13.58 -17.39 29.47
C ILE A 64 14.60 -17.31 28.34
N LYS A 65 15.15 -18.46 27.89
CA LYS A 65 16.15 -18.48 26.82
C LYS A 65 15.61 -17.96 25.48
N LEU A 66 14.34 -18.23 25.17
CA LEU A 66 13.68 -17.77 23.95
C LEU A 66 13.34 -16.27 23.98
N LYS A 67 13.28 -15.66 25.16
CA LYS A 67 13.08 -14.21 25.31
C LYS A 67 14.20 -13.41 24.64
N ASP A 68 15.44 -13.86 24.80
CA ASP A 68 16.63 -13.13 24.39
C ASP A 68 17.14 -13.55 23.01
N ARG A 69 16.96 -14.82 22.62
CA ARG A 69 17.46 -15.35 21.35
C ARG A 69 16.57 -16.45 20.76
N ASN A 70 16.47 -16.48 19.44
CA ASN A 70 15.85 -17.60 18.75
C ASN A 70 16.71 -18.85 18.89
N SER A 71 16.07 -19.98 19.17
CA SER A 71 16.74 -21.26 19.30
C SER A 71 15.78 -22.36 18.89
N VAL A 72 16.00 -22.91 17.68
CA VAL A 72 15.26 -24.06 17.12
C VAL A 72 15.16 -25.18 18.15
N LEU A 73 16.26 -25.47 18.83
CA LEU A 73 16.35 -26.50 19.87
C LEU A 73 15.40 -26.25 21.05
N ASN A 74 15.48 -25.07 21.66
CA ASN A 74 14.66 -24.75 22.83
C ASN A 74 13.18 -24.71 22.44
N LEU A 75 12.86 -24.17 21.27
CA LEU A 75 11.47 -24.09 20.80
C LEU A 75 10.90 -25.48 20.49
N LEU A 76 11.64 -26.35 19.79
CA LEU A 76 11.23 -27.74 19.56
C LEU A 76 11.05 -28.50 20.88
N SER A 77 11.97 -28.33 21.83
CA SER A 77 11.89 -29.00 23.14
C SER A 77 10.71 -28.51 23.97
N LEU A 78 10.44 -27.20 23.93
CA LEU A 78 9.26 -26.57 24.53
C LEU A 78 7.98 -27.11 23.88
N SER A 79 7.92 -27.10 22.55
CA SER A 79 6.78 -27.56 21.75
C SER A 79 6.42 -29.01 22.07
N VAL A 80 7.39 -29.93 22.02
CA VAL A 80 7.20 -31.35 22.38
C VAL A 80 6.76 -31.51 23.84
N SER A 81 7.30 -30.68 24.74
CA SER A 81 6.92 -30.71 26.16
C SER A 81 5.47 -30.25 26.38
N LEU A 82 4.98 -29.28 25.60
CA LEU A 82 3.60 -28.81 25.67
C LEU A 82 2.63 -29.76 24.96
N GLU A 83 3.05 -30.37 23.84
CA GLU A 83 2.27 -31.33 23.06
C GLU A 83 1.98 -32.59 23.89
N THR A 84 3.00 -33.20 24.47
CA THR A 84 2.89 -34.49 25.17
C THR A 84 2.60 -34.38 26.67
N GLY A 85 2.61 -33.15 27.21
CA GLY A 85 2.54 -32.91 28.65
C GLY A 85 1.12 -32.65 29.20
N PRO A 86 0.94 -32.76 30.52
CA PRO A 86 -0.29 -32.35 31.21
C PRO A 86 -0.45 -30.82 31.24
N ARG A 87 -1.68 -30.34 31.49
CA ARG A 87 -2.05 -28.91 31.46
C ARG A 87 -1.20 -28.02 32.38
N VAL A 88 -0.70 -28.54 33.50
CA VAL A 88 0.20 -27.80 34.42
C VAL A 88 1.47 -27.28 33.72
N LEU A 89 1.95 -27.97 32.68
CA LEU A 89 3.10 -27.49 31.90
C LEU A 89 2.76 -26.24 31.08
N TYR A 90 1.53 -26.18 30.55
CA TYR A 90 1.01 -24.99 29.87
C TYR A 90 0.78 -23.83 30.84
N GLU A 91 0.28 -24.10 32.05
CA GLU A 91 0.11 -23.07 33.08
C GLU A 91 1.44 -22.40 33.44
N ILE A 92 2.53 -23.18 33.54
CA ILE A 92 3.88 -22.65 33.74
C ILE A 92 4.33 -21.84 32.51
N PHE A 93 4.18 -22.38 31.31
CA PHE A 93 4.51 -21.66 30.07
C PHE A 93 3.77 -20.31 29.99
N SER A 94 2.47 -20.30 30.30
CA SER A 94 1.65 -19.10 30.29
C SER A 94 2.07 -18.12 31.39
N GLY A 95 2.32 -18.62 32.61
CA GLY A 95 2.72 -17.80 33.76
C GLY A 95 4.07 -17.12 33.59
N GLU A 96 4.99 -17.71 32.82
CA GLU A 96 6.31 -17.12 32.49
C GLU A 96 6.26 -16.19 31.26
N GLY A 97 5.06 -15.87 30.72
CA GLY A 97 4.90 -14.99 29.56
C GLY A 97 5.20 -15.68 28.22
N GLY A 98 4.96 -16.98 28.12
CA GLY A 98 5.27 -17.79 26.96
C GLY A 98 4.59 -17.33 25.66
N HIS A 99 3.35 -16.85 25.74
CA HIS A 99 2.61 -16.32 24.58
C HIS A 99 3.34 -15.10 23.98
N ASP A 100 3.75 -14.13 24.81
CA ASP A 100 4.52 -12.96 24.38
C ASP A 100 5.88 -13.34 23.80
N VAL A 101 6.53 -14.35 24.39
CA VAL A 101 7.81 -14.87 23.88
C VAL A 101 7.64 -15.47 22.49
N LEU A 102 6.59 -16.25 22.23
CA LEU A 102 6.32 -16.79 20.90
C LEU A 102 6.02 -15.68 19.88
N VAL A 103 5.23 -14.66 20.23
CA VAL A 103 5.00 -13.49 19.36
C VAL A 103 6.30 -12.74 19.09
N ARG A 104 7.18 -12.59 20.09
CA ARG A 104 8.51 -11.98 19.91
C ARG A 104 9.40 -12.82 18.99
N CYS A 105 9.35 -14.15 19.10
CA CYS A 105 10.03 -15.06 18.19
C CYS A 105 9.56 -14.87 16.75
N MET A 106 8.26 -14.65 16.51
CA MET A 106 7.72 -14.36 15.17
C MET A 106 8.28 -13.06 14.57
N ARG A 107 8.44 -12.00 15.38
CA ARG A 107 9.07 -10.75 14.91
C ARG A 107 10.51 -10.94 14.45
N ARG A 108 11.20 -11.94 15.00
CA ARG A 108 12.58 -12.32 14.68
C ARG A 108 12.65 -13.56 13.76
N MET A 109 11.53 -13.97 13.16
CA MET A 109 11.45 -15.19 12.36
C MET A 109 12.39 -15.10 11.14
N ASP A 110 13.06 -16.20 10.86
CA ASP A 110 13.90 -16.47 9.69
C ASP A 110 13.49 -17.82 9.05
N GLU A 111 14.07 -18.17 7.90
CA GLU A 111 13.78 -19.40 7.15
C GLU A 111 14.09 -20.68 7.94
N GLU A 112 15.02 -20.64 8.91
CA GLU A 112 15.38 -21.81 9.70
C GLU A 112 14.42 -22.09 10.86
N PHE A 113 13.69 -21.05 11.31
CA PHE A 113 12.89 -21.08 12.53
C PHE A 113 11.38 -20.98 12.29
N GLY A 114 10.95 -20.53 11.11
CA GLY A 114 9.54 -20.26 10.81
C GLY A 114 8.63 -21.48 10.95
N ASP A 115 9.02 -22.63 10.41
CA ASP A 115 8.21 -23.87 10.49
C ASP A 115 8.00 -24.32 11.94
N VAL A 116 9.06 -24.26 12.75
CA VAL A 116 9.01 -24.65 14.16
C VAL A 116 8.13 -23.69 14.98
N ILE A 117 8.17 -22.39 14.68
CA ILE A 117 7.26 -21.41 15.28
C ILE A 117 5.82 -21.76 14.90
N CYS A 118 5.53 -21.98 13.62
CA CYS A 118 4.20 -22.36 13.15
C CYS A 118 3.69 -23.62 13.84
N ASP A 119 4.49 -24.67 13.91
CA ASP A 119 4.11 -25.91 14.60
C ASP A 119 3.81 -25.68 16.08
N THR A 120 4.65 -24.90 16.76
CA THR A 120 4.47 -24.59 18.18
C THR A 120 3.20 -23.77 18.41
N LEU A 121 2.94 -22.77 17.57
CA LEU A 121 1.72 -21.97 17.61
C LEU A 121 0.49 -22.87 17.42
N TYR A 122 0.51 -23.75 16.40
CA TYR A 122 -0.58 -24.67 16.14
C TYR A 122 -0.85 -25.60 17.33
N ILE A 123 0.20 -26.16 17.95
CA ILE A 123 0.06 -27.01 19.15
C ILE A 123 -0.59 -26.23 20.30
N VAL A 124 -0.15 -24.99 20.54
CA VAL A 124 -0.71 -24.19 21.64
C VAL A 124 -2.18 -23.84 21.36
N LEU A 125 -2.49 -23.36 20.15
CA LEU A 125 -3.86 -22.99 19.77
C LEU A 125 -4.81 -24.20 19.81
N SER A 126 -4.42 -25.32 19.21
CA SER A 126 -5.28 -26.50 19.10
C SER A 126 -5.56 -27.17 20.46
N LYS A 127 -4.61 -27.12 21.41
CA LYS A 127 -4.74 -27.82 22.70
C LYS A 127 -5.20 -26.91 23.83
N TYR A 128 -4.84 -25.63 23.80
CA TYR A 128 -5.05 -24.70 24.91
C TYR A 128 -5.87 -23.46 24.54
N GLY A 129 -6.16 -23.24 23.25
CA GLY A 129 -6.91 -22.09 22.77
C GLY A 129 -6.03 -20.85 22.53
N ASN A 130 -6.68 -19.74 22.20
CA ASN A 130 -6.00 -18.52 21.78
C ASN A 130 -5.92 -17.48 22.88
N HIS A 131 -4.79 -17.49 23.56
CA HIS A 131 -4.41 -16.53 24.60
C HIS A 131 -3.26 -15.62 24.15
N PHE A 132 -3.03 -15.52 22.84
CA PHE A 132 -1.93 -14.73 22.29
C PHE A 132 -2.31 -13.26 22.13
N PRO A 133 -1.34 -12.33 22.27
CA PRO A 133 -1.44 -10.99 21.70
C PRO A 133 -1.65 -11.05 20.17
N PRO A 134 -2.13 -9.98 19.51
CA PRO A 134 -2.28 -9.96 18.06
C PRO A 134 -0.99 -10.39 17.34
N PHE A 135 -1.09 -11.45 16.54
CA PHE A 135 0.06 -12.08 15.88
C PHE A 135 -0.17 -12.46 14.42
N LEU A 136 -1.43 -12.47 13.96
CA LEU A 136 -1.78 -12.99 12.64
C LEU A 136 -1.00 -12.26 11.53
N ARG A 137 -0.86 -10.93 11.59
CA ARG A 137 -0.14 -10.15 10.58
C ARG A 137 1.32 -10.54 10.50
N LEU A 138 1.98 -10.72 11.65
CA LEU A 138 3.36 -11.19 11.71
C LEU A 138 3.51 -12.57 11.07
N LEU A 139 2.54 -13.45 11.29
CA LEU A 139 2.50 -14.78 10.69
C LEU A 139 2.32 -14.70 9.16
N LEU A 140 1.38 -13.87 8.71
CA LEU A 140 1.07 -13.65 7.30
C LEU A 140 2.26 -13.06 6.56
N ASP A 141 2.91 -12.03 7.14
CA ASP A 141 4.13 -11.43 6.60
C ASP A 141 5.28 -12.44 6.54
N GLY A 142 5.45 -13.26 7.58
CA GLY A 142 6.45 -14.33 7.60
C GLY A 142 6.22 -15.38 6.52
N PHE A 143 4.97 -15.82 6.36
CA PHE A 143 4.58 -16.81 5.36
C PHE A 143 4.78 -16.28 3.92
N LEU A 144 4.22 -15.11 3.61
CA LEU A 144 4.33 -14.52 2.28
C LEU A 144 5.77 -14.05 1.97
N GLY A 145 6.55 -13.74 3.00
CA GLY A 145 7.99 -13.46 2.90
C GLY A 145 8.87 -14.69 2.73
N GLY A 146 8.30 -15.90 2.63
CA GLY A 146 9.04 -17.13 2.36
C GLY A 146 9.75 -17.75 3.57
N LYS A 147 9.45 -17.28 4.80
CA LYS A 147 10.10 -17.76 6.03
C LYS A 147 9.47 -19.04 6.59
N VAL A 148 8.30 -19.44 6.06
CA VAL A 148 7.57 -20.65 6.44
C VAL A 148 7.46 -21.51 5.18
N HIS A 149 8.01 -22.71 5.22
CA HIS A 149 8.04 -23.65 4.11
C HIS A 149 7.01 -24.77 4.29
N GLU A 150 6.82 -25.27 5.51
CA GLU A 150 5.81 -26.28 5.82
C GLU A 150 4.44 -25.61 6.03
N THR A 151 3.63 -25.64 4.98
CA THR A 151 2.36 -24.91 4.87
C THR A 151 1.26 -25.46 5.78
N ARG A 152 1.36 -26.72 6.21
CA ARG A 152 0.26 -27.42 6.89
C ARG A 152 -0.15 -26.74 8.19
N SER A 153 0.80 -26.51 9.09
CA SER A 153 0.53 -25.87 10.38
C SER A 153 0.04 -24.43 10.20
N PHE A 154 0.58 -23.70 9.23
CA PHE A 154 0.11 -22.36 8.88
C PHE A 154 -1.38 -22.35 8.49
N PHE A 155 -1.81 -23.21 7.56
CA PHE A 155 -3.22 -23.26 7.15
C PHE A 155 -4.15 -23.76 8.26
N LYS A 156 -3.68 -24.65 9.14
CA LYS A 156 -4.44 -25.04 10.34
C LYS A 156 -4.60 -23.91 11.35
N ILE A 157 -3.58 -23.05 11.52
CA ILE A 157 -3.69 -21.85 12.34
C ILE A 157 -4.70 -20.88 11.72
N LEU A 158 -4.65 -20.65 10.41
CA LEU A 158 -5.63 -19.82 9.72
C LEU A 158 -7.05 -20.38 9.91
N GLU A 159 -7.26 -21.66 9.69
CA GLU A 159 -8.54 -22.34 9.90
C GLU A 159 -9.04 -22.12 11.34
N PHE A 160 -8.18 -22.28 12.34
CA PHE A 160 -8.51 -22.04 13.74
C PHE A 160 -8.93 -20.57 13.98
N LEU A 161 -8.14 -19.60 13.52
CA LEU A 161 -8.41 -18.18 13.74
C LEU A 161 -9.67 -17.69 13.01
N VAL A 162 -9.94 -18.21 11.81
CA VAL A 162 -11.18 -17.92 11.10
C VAL A 162 -12.39 -18.42 11.88
N ASN A 163 -12.32 -19.65 12.42
CA ASN A 163 -13.39 -20.20 13.25
C ASN A 163 -13.61 -19.41 14.56
N GLU A 164 -12.57 -18.77 15.11
CA GLU A 164 -12.68 -17.85 16.26
C GLU A 164 -13.11 -16.42 15.90
N ASN A 165 -13.38 -16.11 14.62
CA ASN A 165 -13.59 -14.74 14.12
C ASN A 165 -12.43 -13.76 14.42
N LYS A 166 -11.18 -14.25 14.45
CA LYS A 166 -9.97 -13.46 14.71
C LYS A 166 -9.04 -13.38 13.48
N ALA A 167 -9.64 -13.33 12.30
CA ALA A 167 -8.92 -13.35 11.02
C ALA A 167 -9.19 -12.12 10.13
N GLU A 168 -9.54 -10.97 10.73
CA GLU A 168 -9.89 -9.74 10.00
C GLU A 168 -8.72 -9.21 9.14
N GLU A 169 -7.49 -9.41 9.60
CA GLU A 169 -6.27 -8.99 8.91
C GLU A 169 -6.09 -9.66 7.53
N LEU A 170 -6.77 -10.78 7.26
CA LEU A 170 -6.79 -11.41 5.93
C LEU A 170 -7.30 -10.45 4.85
N PHE A 171 -8.16 -9.50 5.20
CA PHE A 171 -8.76 -8.56 4.26
C PHE A 171 -7.97 -7.26 4.12
N PHE A 172 -6.88 -7.07 4.86
CA PHE A 172 -6.08 -5.86 4.76
C PHE A 172 -5.26 -5.87 3.47
N SER A 173 -5.27 -4.74 2.75
CA SER A 173 -4.50 -4.56 1.53
C SER A 173 -3.01 -4.45 1.84
N MET A 174 -2.19 -5.16 1.06
CA MET A 174 -0.73 -5.11 1.15
C MET A 174 -0.12 -3.96 0.34
N ASP A 175 -0.90 -3.32 -0.54
CA ASP A 175 -0.48 -2.22 -1.41
C ASP A 175 -1.29 -0.94 -1.15
N PHE A 176 -0.72 0.22 -1.53
CA PHE A 176 -1.32 1.54 -1.32
C PHE A 176 -2.70 1.73 -1.97
N ASN A 177 -3.00 0.97 -3.04
CA ASN A 177 -4.21 1.14 -3.82
C ASN A 177 -5.47 0.57 -3.15
N LYS A 178 -5.39 0.01 -1.93
CA LYS A 178 -6.52 -0.57 -1.17
C LYS A 178 -7.37 -1.62 -1.90
N CYS A 179 -6.97 -2.04 -3.10
CA CYS A 179 -7.64 -3.08 -3.86
C CYS A 179 -7.76 -4.38 -3.05
N VAL A 180 -8.96 -4.96 -3.05
CA VAL A 180 -9.27 -6.27 -2.47
C VAL A 180 -8.42 -7.38 -3.11
N CYS A 181 -8.05 -7.22 -4.39
CA CYS A 181 -7.13 -8.07 -5.14
C CYS A 181 -5.69 -8.09 -4.60
N ASN A 182 -5.31 -7.13 -3.76
CA ASN A 182 -4.00 -7.06 -3.11
C ASN A 182 -4.08 -7.31 -1.60
N SER A 183 -5.17 -7.90 -1.11
CA SER A 183 -5.28 -8.34 0.28
C SER A 183 -4.36 -9.53 0.60
N TYR A 184 -4.06 -9.74 1.89
CA TYR A 184 -3.38 -10.96 2.35
C TYR A 184 -4.11 -12.22 1.87
N LEU A 185 -5.44 -12.26 1.94
CA LEU A 185 -6.25 -13.36 1.43
C LEU A 185 -5.98 -13.62 -0.05
N SER A 186 -5.98 -12.58 -0.89
CA SER A 186 -5.68 -12.70 -2.32
C SER A 186 -4.28 -13.29 -2.56
N LYS A 187 -3.25 -12.79 -1.86
CA LYS A 187 -1.88 -13.33 -1.98
C LYS A 187 -1.77 -14.78 -1.51
N ILE A 188 -2.51 -15.17 -0.47
CA ILE A 188 -2.59 -16.57 -0.01
C ILE A 188 -3.24 -17.46 -1.08
N ILE A 189 -4.35 -17.01 -1.70
CA ILE A 189 -4.98 -17.77 -2.80
C ILE A 189 -4.01 -17.93 -3.98
N GLU A 190 -3.28 -16.86 -4.33
CA GLU A 190 -2.24 -16.91 -5.37
C GLU A 190 -1.09 -17.86 -5.01
N TYR A 191 -0.73 -17.97 -3.72
CA TYR A 191 0.21 -18.97 -3.24
C TYR A 191 -0.35 -20.40 -3.39
N ILE A 192 -1.60 -20.65 -2.98
CA ILE A 192 -2.26 -21.96 -3.11
C ILE A 192 -2.28 -22.42 -4.57
N LYS A 193 -2.48 -21.48 -5.51
CA LYS A 193 -2.40 -21.76 -6.96
C LYS A 193 -1.04 -22.25 -7.43
N ARG A 194 0.02 -22.17 -6.63
CA ARG A 194 1.35 -22.72 -6.95
C ARG A 194 1.62 -24.07 -6.29
N ILE A 195 0.78 -24.49 -5.35
CA ILE A 195 0.88 -25.79 -4.69
C ILE A 195 0.54 -26.89 -5.70
N SER A 196 1.41 -27.89 -5.81
CA SER A 196 1.23 -29.00 -6.77
C SER A 196 0.13 -29.96 -6.35
N ARG A 197 -0.06 -30.16 -5.05
CA ARG A 197 -1.02 -31.09 -4.44
C ARG A 197 -1.63 -30.45 -3.21
N ILE A 198 -2.93 -30.12 -3.28
CA ILE A 198 -3.66 -29.38 -2.26
C ILE A 198 -4.46 -30.39 -1.41
N GLU A 199 -4.13 -30.50 -0.12
CA GLU A 199 -4.73 -31.47 0.79
C GLU A 199 -5.74 -30.81 1.74
N GLU A 200 -5.27 -29.85 2.55
CA GLU A 200 -6.06 -29.22 3.62
C GLU A 200 -6.05 -27.68 3.52
N GLU A 201 -5.28 -27.10 2.60
CA GLU A 201 -5.03 -25.66 2.49
C GLU A 201 -6.28 -24.85 2.16
N LEU A 202 -7.36 -25.49 1.68
CA LEU A 202 -8.63 -24.83 1.37
C LEU A 202 -9.60 -24.81 2.56
N ASN A 203 -9.35 -25.56 3.63
CA ASN A 203 -10.33 -25.77 4.69
C ASN A 203 -10.73 -24.47 5.39
N PHE A 204 -9.79 -23.54 5.58
CA PHE A 204 -10.06 -22.24 6.22
C PHE A 204 -11.07 -21.38 5.42
N LEU A 205 -11.23 -21.63 4.12
CA LEU A 205 -12.19 -20.90 3.29
C LEU A 205 -13.64 -21.30 3.57
N VAL A 206 -13.89 -22.53 4.03
CA VAL A 206 -15.25 -23.02 4.30
C VAL A 206 -15.98 -22.16 5.35
N PRO A 207 -15.40 -21.89 6.54
CA PRO A 207 -16.01 -20.95 7.48
C PRO A 207 -15.93 -19.49 6.98
N LEU A 208 -14.88 -19.12 6.25
CA LEU A 208 -14.69 -17.74 5.77
C LEU A 208 -15.76 -17.31 4.76
N ILE A 209 -16.18 -18.22 3.87
CA ILE A 209 -17.27 -18.01 2.90
C ILE A 209 -18.64 -17.90 3.56
N ARG A 210 -18.77 -18.30 4.83
CA ARG A 210 -19.99 -18.12 5.63
C ARG A 210 -19.91 -16.93 6.59
N SER A 211 -18.78 -16.22 6.61
CA SER A 211 -18.56 -15.07 7.48
C SER A 211 -19.33 -13.82 7.00
N PRO A 212 -19.42 -12.75 7.81
CA PRO A 212 -19.97 -11.47 7.36
C PRO A 212 -19.26 -10.88 6.12
N LYS A 213 -18.02 -11.30 5.84
CA LYS A 213 -17.23 -10.89 4.67
C LYS A 213 -17.32 -11.89 3.51
N ALA A 214 -18.28 -12.83 3.54
CA ALA A 214 -18.50 -13.86 2.53
C ALA A 214 -18.46 -13.36 1.09
N VAL A 215 -19.07 -12.20 0.83
CA VAL A 215 -19.14 -11.59 -0.50
C VAL A 215 -17.74 -11.27 -1.04
N HIS A 216 -16.87 -10.68 -0.22
CA HIS A 216 -15.49 -10.33 -0.60
C HIS A 216 -14.67 -11.61 -0.86
N VAL A 217 -14.87 -12.64 -0.05
CA VAL A 217 -14.20 -13.95 -0.21
C VAL A 217 -14.61 -14.58 -1.54
N LYS A 218 -15.92 -14.64 -1.84
CA LYS A 218 -16.45 -15.16 -3.11
C LYS A 218 -15.88 -14.41 -4.31
N TYR A 219 -15.78 -13.09 -4.22
CA TYR A 219 -15.18 -12.26 -5.26
C TYR A 219 -13.70 -12.59 -5.49
N ILE A 220 -12.87 -12.62 -4.43
CA ILE A 220 -11.44 -12.97 -4.53
C ILE A 220 -11.26 -14.33 -5.21
N LEU A 221 -12.05 -15.33 -4.79
CA LEU A 221 -11.98 -16.67 -5.37
C LEU A 221 -12.44 -16.69 -6.84
N PHE A 222 -13.45 -15.91 -7.19
CA PHE A 222 -13.90 -15.75 -8.58
C PHE A 222 -12.81 -15.16 -9.48
N VAL A 223 -12.22 -14.02 -9.10
CA VAL A 223 -11.17 -13.36 -9.92
C VAL A 223 -9.86 -14.13 -9.95
N SER A 224 -9.60 -14.95 -8.93
CA SER A 224 -8.40 -15.81 -8.88
C SER A 224 -8.49 -17.05 -9.79
N ASP A 225 -9.62 -17.25 -10.49
CA ASP A 225 -9.95 -18.47 -11.24
C ASP A 225 -9.84 -19.72 -10.36
N PHE A 226 -10.56 -19.74 -9.23
CA PHE A 226 -10.55 -20.85 -8.27
C PHE A 226 -10.88 -22.21 -8.90
N SER A 227 -11.68 -22.25 -9.98
CA SER A 227 -11.98 -23.45 -10.75
C SER A 227 -10.73 -24.16 -11.26
N SER A 228 -9.67 -23.44 -11.58
CA SER A 228 -8.39 -23.99 -12.07
C SER A 228 -7.67 -24.90 -11.06
N LEU A 229 -8.07 -24.88 -9.78
CA LEU A 229 -7.47 -25.72 -8.75
C LEU A 229 -7.99 -27.17 -8.78
N GLU A 230 -9.10 -27.45 -9.47
CA GLU A 230 -9.85 -28.71 -9.36
C GLU A 230 -8.94 -29.94 -9.42
N GLU A 231 -8.10 -30.07 -10.45
CA GLU A 231 -7.25 -31.25 -10.65
C GLU A 231 -6.24 -31.50 -9.51
N ARG A 232 -5.85 -30.46 -8.79
CA ARG A 232 -4.82 -30.52 -7.74
C ARG A 232 -5.38 -30.73 -6.34
N VAL A 233 -6.69 -30.58 -6.15
CA VAL A 233 -7.33 -30.74 -4.85
C VAL A 233 -7.69 -32.20 -4.60
N ILE A 234 -7.19 -32.74 -3.48
CA ILE A 234 -7.49 -34.09 -3.03
C ILE A 234 -8.91 -34.17 -2.47
N ASN A 235 -9.26 -33.25 -1.56
CA ASN A 235 -10.57 -33.22 -0.93
C ASN A 235 -11.60 -32.55 -1.85
N LYS A 236 -12.19 -33.35 -2.73
CA LYS A 236 -13.20 -32.88 -3.70
C LYS A 236 -14.46 -32.34 -3.02
N ASP A 237 -14.83 -32.84 -1.85
CA ASP A 237 -16.04 -32.40 -1.14
C ASP A 237 -15.90 -30.95 -0.66
N VAL A 238 -14.76 -30.61 -0.05
CA VAL A 238 -14.44 -29.23 0.36
C VAL A 238 -14.39 -28.31 -0.85
N PHE A 239 -13.69 -28.72 -1.91
CA PHE A 239 -13.58 -27.94 -3.14
C PHE A 239 -14.96 -27.66 -3.76
N ASN A 240 -15.80 -28.69 -3.91
CA ASN A 240 -17.12 -28.57 -4.49
C ASN A 240 -18.06 -27.72 -3.63
N SER A 241 -17.95 -27.81 -2.30
CA SER A 241 -18.70 -26.95 -1.39
C SER A 241 -18.33 -25.48 -1.57
N ILE A 242 -17.04 -25.16 -1.71
CA ILE A 242 -16.56 -23.80 -1.95
C ILE A 242 -17.00 -23.33 -3.35
N LEU A 243 -16.81 -24.17 -4.36
CA LEU A 243 -17.13 -23.83 -5.75
C LEU A 243 -18.62 -23.53 -5.95
N LYS A 244 -19.51 -24.24 -5.24
CA LYS A 244 -20.95 -23.98 -5.24
C LYS A 244 -21.29 -22.58 -4.75
N GLU A 245 -20.55 -22.05 -3.79
CA GLU A 245 -20.76 -20.71 -3.22
C GLU A 245 -20.22 -19.58 -4.09
N ILE A 246 -19.24 -19.88 -4.96
CA ILE A 246 -18.63 -18.94 -5.91
C ILE A 246 -19.45 -18.84 -7.21
N LYS A 247 -20.19 -19.89 -7.58
CA LYS A 247 -21.09 -19.87 -8.74
C LYS A 247 -22.15 -18.78 -8.52
N PRO A 248 -22.12 -17.68 -9.27
CA PRO A 248 -23.14 -16.68 -9.11
C PRO A 248 -24.44 -17.24 -9.67
N ASP A 249 -25.53 -17.02 -8.96
CA ASP A 249 -26.88 -17.27 -9.45
C ASP A 249 -27.19 -16.14 -10.44
N ILE A 250 -26.45 -16.09 -11.56
CA ILE A 250 -26.54 -15.00 -12.54
C ILE A 250 -27.88 -15.15 -13.25
N ARG A 251 -28.92 -14.49 -12.73
CA ARG A 251 -30.27 -14.50 -13.33
C ARG A 251 -30.34 -13.87 -14.73
N ARG A 252 -29.22 -13.41 -15.32
CA ARG A 252 -29.14 -12.85 -16.68
C ARG A 252 -27.79 -13.18 -17.34
N ASP A 253 -27.73 -13.39 -18.64
CA ASP A 253 -26.49 -13.66 -19.37
C ASP A 253 -25.51 -12.46 -19.34
N TRP A 254 -24.49 -12.53 -18.48
CA TRP A 254 -23.34 -11.63 -18.54
C TRP A 254 -22.21 -12.31 -19.32
N LYS A 255 -21.87 -11.76 -20.50
CA LYS A 255 -20.72 -12.24 -21.27
C LYS A 255 -19.45 -11.89 -20.48
N ARG A 256 -18.68 -12.92 -20.05
CA ARG A 256 -17.44 -12.81 -19.27
C ARG A 256 -16.51 -11.67 -19.72
N GLY A 257 -16.32 -11.52 -21.04
CA GLY A 257 -15.48 -10.44 -21.61
C GLY A 257 -15.94 -9.01 -21.36
N ARG A 258 -17.20 -8.76 -20.95
CA ARG A 258 -17.67 -7.42 -20.53
C ARG A 258 -17.32 -7.12 -19.07
N ILE A 259 -17.23 -8.13 -18.22
CA ILE A 259 -16.81 -7.97 -16.82
C ILE A 259 -15.30 -7.68 -16.80
N ASP A 260 -14.53 -8.47 -17.56
CA ASP A 260 -13.08 -8.28 -17.69
C ASP A 260 -12.73 -6.87 -18.20
N GLU A 261 -13.51 -6.34 -19.16
CA GLU A 261 -13.31 -4.99 -19.67
C GLU A 261 -13.68 -3.90 -18.66
N VAL A 262 -14.75 -4.07 -17.88
CA VAL A 262 -15.11 -3.10 -16.83
C VAL A 262 -14.10 -3.12 -15.68
N VAL A 263 -13.60 -4.30 -15.30
CA VAL A 263 -12.52 -4.43 -14.30
C VAL A 263 -11.26 -3.74 -14.79
N ARG A 264 -10.86 -3.98 -16.05
CA ARG A 264 -9.70 -3.32 -16.67
C ARG A 264 -9.86 -1.80 -16.71
N LEU A 265 -11.04 -1.30 -17.06
CA LEU A 265 -11.33 0.14 -17.07
C LEU A 265 -11.33 0.73 -15.64
N ALA A 266 -11.88 0.00 -14.68
CA ALA A 266 -11.90 0.44 -13.29
C ALA A 266 -10.50 0.43 -12.65
N GLU A 267 -9.62 -0.50 -13.04
CA GLU A 267 -8.19 -0.49 -12.71
C GLU A 267 -7.47 0.73 -13.31
N MET A 268 -7.73 1.04 -14.58
CA MET A 268 -7.14 2.20 -15.26
C MET A 268 -7.53 3.52 -14.61
N GLU A 269 -8.77 3.63 -14.15
CA GLU A 269 -9.34 4.85 -13.56
C GLU A 269 -9.18 4.90 -12.02
N GLY A 270 -8.53 3.89 -11.40
CA GLY A 270 -8.30 3.85 -9.95
C GLY A 270 -9.57 3.73 -9.10
N VAL A 271 -10.67 3.24 -9.70
CA VAL A 271 -11.99 3.07 -9.06
C VAL A 271 -12.40 1.60 -8.94
N LEU A 272 -11.40 0.71 -8.99
CA LEU A 272 -11.62 -0.73 -8.92
C LEU A 272 -12.46 -1.12 -7.71
N ASP A 273 -12.22 -0.51 -6.56
CA ASP A 273 -12.95 -0.78 -5.31
C ASP A 273 -14.46 -0.54 -5.43
N VAL A 274 -14.87 0.52 -6.13
CA VAL A 274 -16.28 0.88 -6.37
C VAL A 274 -16.88 -0.05 -7.43
N ALA A 275 -16.14 -0.36 -8.49
CA ALA A 275 -16.58 -1.31 -9.51
C ALA A 275 -16.75 -2.71 -8.91
N CYS A 276 -15.82 -3.14 -8.04
CA CYS A 276 -15.89 -4.36 -7.26
C CYS A 276 -17.11 -4.36 -6.35
N CYS A 277 -17.36 -3.31 -5.56
CA CYS A 277 -18.57 -3.20 -4.73
C CYS A 277 -19.87 -3.30 -5.54
N ILE A 278 -19.92 -2.67 -6.73
CA ILE A 278 -21.09 -2.73 -7.64
C ILE A 278 -21.25 -4.14 -8.22
N PHE A 279 -20.17 -4.80 -8.65
CA PHE A 279 -20.21 -6.20 -9.10
C PHE A 279 -20.57 -7.16 -7.97
N GLU A 280 -20.02 -6.95 -6.77
CA GLU A 280 -20.28 -7.72 -5.56
C GLU A 280 -21.75 -7.68 -5.19
N ALA A 281 -22.36 -6.48 -5.20
CA ALA A 281 -23.78 -6.32 -4.94
C ALA A 281 -24.62 -6.99 -6.04
N PHE A 282 -24.29 -6.77 -7.32
CA PHE A 282 -25.13 -7.16 -8.45
C PHE A 282 -25.03 -8.66 -8.83
N ALA A 283 -23.85 -9.28 -8.72
CA ALA A 283 -23.61 -10.67 -9.10
C ALA A 283 -24.01 -11.67 -8.00
N PHE A 284 -23.95 -11.26 -6.72
CA PHE A 284 -24.23 -12.13 -5.57
C PHE A 284 -25.50 -11.75 -4.80
N GLY A 285 -26.24 -10.74 -5.26
CA GLY A 285 -27.63 -10.50 -4.85
C GLY A 285 -27.79 -9.98 -3.43
N ASP A 286 -26.96 -9.01 -3.00
CA ASP A 286 -27.13 -8.41 -1.68
C ASP A 286 -28.36 -7.49 -1.64
N SER A 287 -29.47 -8.03 -1.14
CA SER A 287 -30.76 -7.34 -1.01
C SER A 287 -30.72 -6.10 -0.11
N LYS A 288 -29.72 -5.93 0.77
CA LYS A 288 -29.58 -4.73 1.61
C LYS A 288 -29.07 -3.51 0.84
N VAL A 289 -28.30 -3.73 -0.22
CA VAL A 289 -27.77 -2.65 -1.08
C VAL A 289 -28.81 -2.20 -2.11
N PHE A 290 -29.71 -3.11 -2.54
CA PHE A 290 -30.73 -2.81 -3.56
C PHE A 290 -32.16 -2.66 -3.04
N GLY A 291 -32.41 -2.80 -1.74
CA GLY A 291 -33.74 -2.59 -1.17
C GLY A 291 -34.32 -1.23 -1.59
N ASP A 292 -33.49 -0.19 -1.54
CA ASP A 292 -33.87 1.18 -1.89
C ASP A 292 -33.93 1.42 -3.40
N LEU A 293 -33.12 0.71 -4.20
CA LEU A 293 -33.16 0.80 -5.67
C LEU A 293 -34.39 0.10 -6.27
N ARG A 294 -34.87 -0.98 -5.64
CA ARG A 294 -36.01 -1.75 -6.15
C ARG A 294 -37.32 -0.98 -6.04
N GLU A 295 -37.52 -0.25 -4.93
CA GLU A 295 -38.64 0.69 -4.79
C GLU A 295 -38.60 1.80 -5.85
N ASN A 296 -37.41 2.29 -6.21
CA ASN A 296 -37.26 3.36 -7.20
C ASN A 296 -37.50 2.87 -8.64
N VAL A 297 -37.15 1.62 -8.96
CA VAL A 297 -37.41 1.02 -10.28
C VAL A 297 -38.89 0.64 -10.46
N GLU A 298 -39.58 0.21 -9.40
CA GLU A 298 -41.03 -0.03 -9.44
C GLU A 298 -41.83 1.27 -9.51
N LYS A 299 -41.37 2.35 -8.87
CA LYS A 299 -41.96 3.70 -8.99
C LYS A 299 -41.76 4.34 -10.39
N MET A 300 -40.77 3.89 -11.16
CA MET A 300 -40.50 4.38 -12.53
C MET A 300 -41.32 3.69 -13.63
N LYS A 301 -42.11 2.65 -13.32
CA LYS A 301 -42.98 1.98 -14.30
C LYS A 301 -44.45 2.42 -14.19
N ILE A 302 -44.72 3.72 -14.27
CA ILE A 302 -46.05 4.21 -14.65
C ILE A 302 -45.90 5.47 -15.50
N SER A 303 -45.96 5.30 -16.82
CA SER A 303 -46.57 6.23 -17.78
C SER A 303 -46.46 5.65 -19.20
N GLU A 304 -47.32 4.69 -19.53
CA GLU A 304 -47.69 4.40 -20.92
C GLU A 304 -49.19 4.61 -21.08
N GLU A 305 -49.54 5.80 -21.57
CA GLU A 305 -50.72 6.12 -22.38
C GLU A 305 -50.21 7.17 -23.37
N GLY A 306 -50.34 7.13 -24.69
CA GLY A 306 -50.91 6.21 -25.66
C GLY A 306 -51.08 7.02 -26.96
N SER A 307 -50.70 6.49 -28.13
CA SER A 307 -51.40 6.76 -29.40
C SER A 307 -50.78 5.95 -30.55
N GLU A 308 -51.69 5.30 -31.27
CA GLU A 308 -51.57 4.35 -32.38
C GLU A 308 -50.83 4.88 -33.63
N VAL A 309 -50.38 3.98 -34.52
CA VAL A 309 -51.06 3.65 -35.80
C VAL A 309 -50.16 2.74 -36.68
N THR A 310 -50.61 1.49 -36.81
CA THR A 310 -50.60 0.50 -37.91
C THR A 310 -49.47 0.41 -38.97
N GLY A 311 -49.01 -0.83 -39.20
CA GLY A 311 -49.10 -1.47 -40.54
C GLY A 311 -47.80 -2.08 -41.13
N GLU A 312 -47.74 -3.43 -41.12
CA GLU A 312 -47.32 -4.34 -42.25
C GLU A 312 -45.89 -4.19 -42.88
N VAL A 313 -45.02 -5.20 -43.12
CA VAL A 313 -45.13 -6.59 -43.62
C VAL A 313 -43.81 -7.37 -43.35
N VAL A 314 -43.94 -8.64 -42.90
CA VAL A 314 -43.30 -9.94 -43.30
C VAL A 314 -42.02 -9.88 -44.19
N VAL A 315 -40.92 -10.65 -44.02
CA VAL A 315 -40.67 -12.08 -44.36
C VAL A 315 -39.22 -12.46 -43.91
N GLU A 316 -39.04 -13.42 -42.99
CA GLU A 316 -38.50 -14.80 -43.18
C GLU A 316 -37.21 -14.94 -44.03
N ALA A 317 -36.07 -15.35 -43.43
CA ALA A 317 -35.60 -16.73 -43.20
C ALA A 317 -34.85 -17.38 -44.39
N ALA A 318 -33.60 -17.80 -44.16
CA ALA A 318 -33.14 -19.20 -44.30
C ALA A 318 -31.62 -19.34 -44.60
N LYS A 319 -31.10 -20.47 -44.11
CA LYS A 319 -29.73 -20.97 -44.01
C LYS A 319 -29.24 -21.69 -45.28
N LYS A 320 -27.91 -21.73 -45.47
CA LYS A 320 -26.99 -22.92 -45.64
C LYS A 320 -25.79 -22.53 -46.53
N LYS A 321 -24.54 -22.72 -46.07
CA LYS A 321 -23.63 -23.88 -46.31
C LYS A 321 -23.53 -24.27 -47.80
N ASP A 322 -22.41 -24.61 -48.42
CA ASP A 322 -20.97 -24.73 -48.11
C ASP A 322 -20.27 -24.85 -49.50
N VAL A 323 -18.93 -24.81 -49.53
CA VAL A 323 -18.02 -25.59 -50.42
C VAL A 323 -16.91 -24.78 -51.11
N VAL A 324 -15.70 -25.26 -50.83
CA VAL A 324 -14.35 -24.88 -51.27
C VAL A 324 -14.04 -25.42 -52.68
N LYS A 325 -13.22 -24.70 -53.47
CA LYS A 325 -12.19 -25.28 -54.36
C LYS A 325 -11.07 -24.28 -54.69
N LYS A 326 -9.82 -24.76 -54.60
CA LYS A 326 -8.52 -24.12 -54.91
C LYS A 326 -8.26 -24.04 -56.43
N ALA A 327 -7.51 -23.03 -56.87
CA ALA A 327 -6.45 -23.14 -57.90
C ALA A 327 -5.59 -21.85 -57.97
N GLU A 328 -4.39 -21.97 -58.54
CA GLU A 328 -3.15 -21.22 -58.29
C GLU A 328 -2.82 -20.05 -59.24
N VAL A 329 -2.04 -19.10 -58.71
CA VAL A 329 -0.84 -18.41 -59.26
C VAL A 329 -0.83 -17.93 -60.74
N ASN A 330 -0.80 -16.61 -60.97
CA ASN A 330 0.37 -15.92 -61.54
C ASN A 330 0.30 -14.37 -61.57
N LYS A 331 1.50 -13.76 -61.48
CA LYS A 331 1.88 -12.33 -61.44
C LYS A 331 1.38 -11.48 -62.61
N VAL A 332 0.97 -10.21 -62.37
CA VAL A 332 1.37 -9.02 -63.17
C VAL A 332 1.29 -7.70 -62.35
N LYS A 333 2.47 -7.05 -62.25
CA LYS A 333 2.84 -5.61 -62.23
C LYS A 333 1.81 -4.54 -61.81
N GLY A 334 2.10 -3.85 -60.70
CA GLY A 334 1.56 -2.52 -60.38
C GLY A 334 2.33 -1.37 -61.08
N PRO A 335 1.67 -0.25 -61.42
CA PRO A 335 2.33 0.90 -62.03
C PRO A 335 2.94 1.84 -60.98
N LYS A 336 4.11 2.36 -61.37
CA LYS A 336 5.04 3.25 -60.66
C LYS A 336 4.41 4.60 -60.31
N LYS A 337 4.61 5.11 -59.09
CA LYS A 337 4.46 6.53 -58.77
C LYS A 337 5.83 7.21 -58.71
N ILE A 338 5.88 8.32 -59.43
CA ILE A 338 7.03 9.16 -59.75
C ILE A 338 7.48 9.93 -58.51
N ILE A 339 8.80 10.01 -58.36
CA ILE A 339 9.55 10.70 -57.31
C ILE A 339 9.37 12.21 -57.46
N LYS A 340 8.85 12.89 -56.41
CA LYS A 340 9.14 14.30 -56.15
C LYS A 340 10.11 14.37 -54.96
N LYS A 341 11.37 14.76 -55.25
CA LYS A 341 12.37 15.10 -54.25
C LYS A 341 11.88 16.31 -53.45
N VAL A 342 11.59 16.12 -52.17
CA VAL A 342 11.49 17.22 -51.22
C VAL A 342 12.91 17.62 -50.83
N ALA A 343 13.18 18.92 -50.92
CA ALA A 343 14.47 19.53 -50.63
C ALA A 343 14.93 19.19 -49.20
N LYS A 344 16.23 18.90 -49.05
CA LYS A 344 16.92 18.94 -47.75
C LYS A 344 16.76 20.34 -47.18
N SER A 345 15.97 20.50 -46.12
CA SER A 345 16.08 21.67 -45.26
C SER A 345 17.45 21.61 -44.58
N THR A 346 18.29 22.59 -44.89
CA THR A 346 19.56 22.87 -44.24
C THR A 346 19.38 22.89 -42.73
N ALA A 347 20.02 21.95 -42.03
CA ALA A 347 20.16 22.04 -40.57
C ALA A 347 20.92 23.33 -40.23
N PRO A 348 20.54 24.06 -39.16
CA PRO A 348 21.28 25.25 -38.75
C PRO A 348 22.73 24.87 -38.40
N SER A 349 23.68 25.69 -38.83
CA SER A 349 25.12 25.46 -38.64
C SER A 349 25.58 25.47 -37.18
N LYS A 350 24.72 25.92 -36.27
CA LYS A 350 24.97 26.12 -34.84
C LYS A 350 24.16 25.12 -33.99
N ARG A 351 24.78 24.47 -33.00
CA ARG A 351 24.07 23.62 -32.02
C ARG A 351 23.78 24.43 -30.77
N TYR A 352 22.53 24.43 -30.30
CA TYR A 352 22.12 25.14 -29.08
C TYR A 352 21.85 24.15 -27.94
N ILE A 353 21.88 24.64 -26.69
CA ILE A 353 21.43 23.88 -25.52
C ILE A 353 19.97 23.42 -25.72
N GLN A 354 19.68 22.15 -25.45
CA GLN A 354 18.34 21.59 -25.60
C GLN A 354 17.47 21.87 -24.38
N VAL A 355 16.32 22.51 -24.60
CA VAL A 355 15.26 22.60 -23.61
C VAL A 355 14.57 21.22 -23.49
N LYS A 356 14.31 20.74 -22.27
CA LYS A 356 13.63 19.46 -22.00
C LYS A 356 12.15 19.70 -21.67
N TRP A 357 11.26 19.16 -22.49
CA TRP A 357 9.81 19.37 -22.42
C TRP A 357 9.11 18.05 -22.72
N THR A 358 7.97 17.82 -22.08
CA THR A 358 7.09 16.69 -22.36
C THR A 358 6.13 17.09 -23.48
N LYS A 359 6.12 16.32 -24.58
CA LYS A 359 5.31 16.64 -25.76
C LYS A 359 3.85 16.29 -25.53
N MET A 360 2.94 17.19 -25.90
CA MET A 360 1.51 16.90 -25.94
C MET A 360 1.15 16.12 -27.22
N GLY A 361 0.15 15.24 -27.13
CA GLY A 361 -0.38 14.49 -28.27
C GLY A 361 -1.12 15.38 -29.28
N LYS A 362 -1.31 14.90 -30.51
CA LYS A 362 -2.04 15.63 -31.55
C LYS A 362 -3.53 15.76 -31.17
N GLY A 363 -4.04 16.97 -30.99
CA GLY A 363 -5.43 17.25 -30.64
C GLY A 363 -5.82 18.72 -30.85
N ASN A 364 -7.11 19.04 -30.72
CA ASN A 364 -7.61 20.41 -30.81
C ASN A 364 -7.27 21.17 -29.52
N SER A 365 -6.18 21.93 -29.55
CA SER A 365 -5.65 22.66 -28.40
C SER A 365 -5.37 24.11 -28.76
N VAL A 366 -4.99 24.91 -27.76
CA VAL A 366 -4.57 26.31 -27.96
C VAL A 366 -3.48 26.46 -29.02
N TRP A 367 -2.62 25.45 -29.19
CA TRP A 367 -1.54 25.43 -30.19
C TRP A 367 -2.05 25.56 -31.64
N ASN A 368 -3.28 25.14 -31.93
CA ASN A 368 -3.88 25.29 -33.27
C ASN A 368 -4.37 26.72 -33.55
N ARG A 369 -4.46 27.57 -32.52
CA ARG A 369 -4.91 28.96 -32.61
C ARG A 369 -3.75 29.97 -32.54
N ILE A 370 -2.54 29.50 -32.24
CA ILE A 370 -1.33 30.33 -32.20
C ILE A 370 -0.74 30.35 -33.61
N ARG A 371 -0.53 31.55 -34.15
CA ARG A 371 0.17 31.75 -35.43
C ARG A 371 1.67 31.73 -35.18
N ILE A 372 2.25 30.54 -35.21
CA ILE A 372 3.67 30.32 -34.91
C ILE A 372 4.56 31.14 -35.85
N GLU A 373 4.18 31.27 -37.11
CA GLU A 373 4.94 32.01 -38.11
C GLU A 373 5.07 33.51 -37.79
N GLU A 374 4.04 34.12 -37.18
CA GLU A 374 4.10 35.51 -36.72
C GLU A 374 5.03 35.66 -35.51
N MET A 375 5.02 34.67 -34.61
CA MET A 375 5.84 34.67 -33.40
C MET A 375 7.31 34.34 -33.68
N GLU A 376 7.59 33.52 -34.69
CA GLU A 376 8.96 33.23 -35.15
C GLU A 376 9.65 34.51 -35.65
N SER A 377 8.90 35.42 -36.29
CA SER A 377 9.44 36.70 -36.77
C SER A 377 9.86 37.66 -35.66
N ALA A 378 9.41 37.43 -34.42
CA ALA A 378 9.75 38.24 -33.25
C ALA A 378 11.18 37.98 -32.74
N PHE A 379 11.83 36.90 -33.17
CA PHE A 379 13.17 36.53 -32.71
C PHE A 379 14.15 36.50 -33.88
N LYS A 380 15.32 37.12 -33.71
CA LYS A 380 16.43 37.00 -34.66
C LYS A 380 17.36 35.87 -34.25
N ALA A 381 17.99 35.20 -35.22
CA ALA A 381 18.84 34.04 -34.96
C ALA A 381 20.04 34.38 -34.04
N GLU A 382 20.56 35.60 -34.14
CA GLU A 382 21.70 36.10 -33.36
C GLU A 382 21.37 36.25 -31.86
N GLU A 383 20.10 36.40 -31.51
CA GLU A 383 19.66 36.48 -30.11
C GLU A 383 19.87 35.14 -29.37
N PHE A 384 20.00 34.04 -30.12
CA PHE A 384 20.24 32.72 -29.57
C PHE A 384 21.74 32.36 -29.48
N ASP A 385 22.64 33.21 -29.98
CA ASP A 385 24.09 32.95 -30.00
C ASP A 385 24.69 32.73 -28.60
N GLY A 386 24.10 33.33 -27.56
CA GLY A 386 24.49 33.09 -26.16
C GLY A 386 24.18 31.68 -25.64
N PHE A 387 23.30 30.95 -26.32
CA PHE A 387 22.93 29.56 -26.02
C PHE A 387 23.58 28.57 -26.98
N GLU A 388 24.38 29.05 -27.93
CA GLU A 388 25.15 28.23 -28.83
C GLU A 388 26.16 27.42 -28.01
N MET A 389 26.08 26.10 -28.14
CA MET A 389 27.13 25.19 -27.71
C MET A 389 28.36 25.49 -28.54
N LYS A 390 29.18 26.45 -28.09
CA LYS A 390 30.53 26.65 -28.63
C LYS A 390 31.22 25.31 -28.54
N GLY A 391 31.74 24.86 -29.68
CA GLY A 391 32.43 23.58 -29.79
C GLY A 391 33.62 23.54 -28.84
N GLU A 392 33.38 23.13 -27.59
CA GLU A 392 34.35 22.30 -26.93
C GLU A 392 34.55 21.11 -27.85
N LYS A 393 35.79 20.97 -28.33
CA LYS A 393 36.25 19.80 -29.06
C LYS A 393 35.63 18.56 -28.40
N PRO A 394 35.28 17.50 -29.17
CA PRO A 394 35.07 16.22 -28.53
C PRO A 394 36.29 16.03 -27.62
N LYS A 395 36.09 15.81 -26.31
CA LYS A 395 37.15 15.25 -25.51
C LYS A 395 37.49 13.97 -26.25
N ALA A 396 38.54 14.05 -27.06
CA ALA A 396 39.29 12.93 -27.51
C ALA A 396 39.47 12.07 -26.26
N LEU A 397 39.38 10.75 -26.44
CA LEU A 397 40.05 9.85 -25.53
C LEU A 397 41.41 10.47 -25.24
N SER A 398 41.53 11.04 -24.05
CA SER A 398 42.82 11.38 -23.52
C SER A 398 43.50 10.03 -23.40
N THR A 399 44.41 9.78 -24.32
CA THR A 399 45.59 8.95 -24.09
C THR A 399 46.58 9.65 -23.14
N GLY A 400 46.10 10.60 -22.33
CA GLY A 400 46.50 10.68 -20.94
C GLY A 400 45.59 9.76 -20.13
N ILE A 401 46.14 8.66 -19.64
CA ILE A 401 45.56 7.83 -18.60
C ILE A 401 45.42 8.71 -17.34
N GLU A 402 44.40 9.55 -17.28
CA GLU A 402 43.74 9.79 -16.00
C GLU A 402 42.93 8.53 -15.79
N LYS A 403 43.45 7.63 -14.94
CA LYS A 403 42.77 6.39 -14.55
C LYS A 403 41.30 6.75 -14.25
N ARG A 404 40.35 6.39 -15.14
CA ARG A 404 38.94 6.40 -14.78
C ARG A 404 38.86 5.53 -13.54
N ARG A 405 38.61 6.16 -12.40
CA ARG A 405 38.49 5.42 -11.15
C ARG A 405 37.41 4.36 -11.40
N PRO A 406 37.67 3.09 -11.07
CA PRO A 406 36.65 2.06 -11.17
C PRO A 406 35.42 2.51 -10.38
N SER A 407 34.24 2.10 -10.79
CA SER A 407 32.96 2.49 -10.18
C SER A 407 32.14 1.23 -9.97
N VAL A 408 31.69 1.02 -8.74
CA VAL A 408 30.73 0.01 -8.30
C VAL A 408 29.31 0.53 -8.46
N PHE A 409 29.06 1.81 -8.14
CA PHE A 409 27.72 2.38 -8.24
C PHE A 409 27.33 2.69 -9.68
N SER A 410 26.03 2.57 -9.98
CA SER A 410 25.46 3.05 -11.24
C SER A 410 25.66 4.56 -11.41
N GLU A 411 25.71 5.04 -12.66
CA GLU A 411 25.92 6.47 -12.96
C GLU A 411 24.89 7.37 -12.27
N LYS A 412 23.61 6.96 -12.23
CA LYS A 412 22.53 7.71 -11.57
C LYS A 412 22.76 7.83 -10.07
N LYS A 413 23.13 6.73 -9.42
CA LYS A 413 23.42 6.65 -7.98
C LYS A 413 24.64 7.49 -7.62
N ASN A 414 25.73 7.31 -8.37
CA ASN A 414 26.98 8.03 -8.18
C ASN A 414 26.78 9.55 -8.37
N TYR A 415 26.02 9.95 -9.39
CA TYR A 415 25.66 11.36 -9.62
C TYR A 415 24.82 11.95 -8.47
N ALA A 416 23.78 11.25 -8.01
CA ALA A 416 22.90 11.72 -6.94
C ALA A 416 23.66 11.93 -5.62
N ILE A 417 24.50 10.97 -5.22
CA ILE A 417 25.31 11.06 -4.00
C ILE A 417 26.35 12.17 -4.13
N ASN A 418 27.06 12.29 -5.25
CA ASN A 418 28.06 13.35 -5.42
C ASN A 418 27.46 14.75 -5.44
N ILE A 419 26.24 14.93 -5.96
CA ILE A 419 25.52 16.22 -5.84
C ILE A 419 25.28 16.56 -4.38
N ALA A 420 24.81 15.59 -3.58
CA ALA A 420 24.57 15.78 -2.17
C ALA A 420 25.86 16.10 -1.42
N LEU A 421 26.91 15.32 -1.64
CA LEU A 421 28.23 15.51 -1.02
C LEU A 421 28.96 16.77 -1.52
N GLY A 422 28.67 17.25 -2.73
CA GLY A 422 29.31 18.43 -3.30
C GLY A 422 29.07 19.72 -2.49
N ARG A 423 28.02 19.73 -1.65
CA ARG A 423 27.70 20.84 -0.75
C ARG A 423 28.27 20.66 0.67
N VAL A 424 28.81 19.48 0.97
CA VAL A 424 29.43 19.14 2.26
C VAL A 424 30.89 19.59 2.25
N LYS A 425 31.24 20.44 3.21
CA LYS A 425 32.61 20.98 3.37
C LYS A 425 33.48 20.06 4.23
N GLU A 426 32.83 19.28 5.09
CA GLU A 426 33.39 18.29 5.98
C GLU A 426 34.04 17.13 5.21
N SER A 427 35.07 16.54 5.80
CA SER A 427 35.66 15.30 5.33
C SER A 427 34.69 14.12 5.47
N ASN A 428 34.94 13.02 4.76
CA ASN A 428 34.12 11.81 4.86
C ASN A 428 34.03 11.29 6.30
N CYS A 429 35.17 11.29 7.01
CA CYS A 429 35.25 10.89 8.41
C CYS A 429 34.41 11.79 9.34
N GLU A 430 34.48 13.12 9.16
CA GLU A 430 33.67 14.07 9.92
C GLU A 430 32.17 13.91 9.62
N LEU A 431 31.79 13.76 8.35
CA LEU A 431 30.39 13.52 7.97
C LEU A 431 29.87 12.18 8.53
N LYS A 432 30.67 11.12 8.44
CA LYS A 432 30.37 9.81 9.06
C LYS A 432 30.13 9.97 10.55
N SER A 433 31.03 10.67 11.24
CA SER A 433 30.90 10.96 12.68
C SER A 433 29.64 11.76 12.99
N ALA A 434 29.33 12.79 12.20
CA ALA A 434 28.10 13.58 12.34
C ALA A 434 26.84 12.71 12.23
N ILE A 435 26.79 11.81 11.25
CA ILE A 435 25.67 10.88 11.05
C ILE A 435 25.58 9.89 12.21
N LEU A 436 26.70 9.26 12.61
CA LEU A 436 26.72 8.29 13.70
C LEU A 436 26.34 8.92 15.05
N ASN A 437 26.64 10.20 15.26
CA ASN A 437 26.25 10.98 16.43
C ASN A 437 24.83 11.58 16.31
N MET A 438 24.14 11.32 15.19
CA MET A 438 22.80 11.81 14.89
C MET A 438 22.70 13.33 15.09
N GLN A 439 23.60 14.07 14.45
CA GLN A 439 23.57 15.53 14.40
C GLN A 439 22.42 16.00 13.50
N GLU A 440 21.46 16.71 14.10
CA GLU A 440 20.17 17.02 13.47
C GLU A 440 20.20 18.27 12.58
N ASP A 441 21.32 18.99 12.54
CA ASP A 441 21.60 20.15 11.68
C ASP A 441 22.08 19.76 10.27
N LEU A 442 22.23 18.46 10.00
CA LEU A 442 22.54 17.94 8.68
C LEU A 442 21.45 18.30 7.67
N ASN A 443 21.88 18.62 6.44
CA ASN A 443 20.97 19.01 5.37
C ASN A 443 20.01 17.86 5.01
N GLU A 444 18.71 18.16 4.89
CA GLU A 444 17.68 17.17 4.56
C GLU A 444 17.97 16.41 3.26
N ASN A 445 18.33 17.13 2.19
CA ASN A 445 18.62 16.49 0.91
C ASN A 445 19.86 15.59 1.00
N LEU A 446 20.87 15.96 1.80
CA LEU A 446 22.03 15.10 2.04
C LEU A 446 21.61 13.77 2.68
N VAL A 447 20.88 13.84 3.80
CA VAL A 447 20.40 12.65 4.52
C VAL A 447 19.52 11.79 3.62
N LYS A 448 18.59 12.40 2.88
CA LYS A 448 17.69 11.71 1.95
C LYS A 448 18.44 11.00 0.83
N GLN A 449 19.40 11.66 0.17
CA GLN A 449 20.17 11.03 -0.90
C GLN A 449 21.03 9.88 -0.37
N LEU A 450 21.71 10.04 0.78
CA LEU A 450 22.51 8.97 1.38
C LEU A 450 21.66 7.75 1.79
N LEU A 451 20.44 7.99 2.28
CA LEU A 451 19.51 6.93 2.67
C LEU A 451 18.88 6.21 1.47
N PHE A 452 18.39 6.96 0.46
CA PHE A 452 17.73 6.38 -0.71
C PHE A 452 18.69 5.66 -1.64
N TYR A 453 19.93 6.15 -1.69
CA TYR A 453 21.02 5.54 -2.44
C TYR A 453 22.01 4.80 -1.53
N PHE A 454 21.55 4.27 -0.40
CA PHE A 454 22.39 3.44 0.45
C PHE A 454 22.89 2.20 -0.35
N PRO A 455 24.16 1.78 -0.19
CA PRO A 455 24.71 0.57 -0.84
C PRO A 455 23.88 -0.69 -0.61
N THR A 456 23.76 -1.54 -1.63
CA THR A 456 23.26 -2.92 -1.46
C THR A 456 24.36 -3.80 -0.87
N ASP A 457 24.00 -4.98 -0.38
CA ASP A 457 24.97 -5.93 0.19
C ASP A 457 26.02 -6.34 -0.86
N GLU A 458 25.61 -6.54 -2.12
CA GLU A 458 26.54 -6.85 -3.21
C GLU A 458 27.49 -5.68 -3.52
N GLU A 459 27.01 -4.44 -3.48
CA GLU A 459 27.84 -3.25 -3.67
C GLU A 459 28.82 -3.06 -2.50
N ILE A 460 28.40 -3.35 -1.27
CA ILE A 460 29.27 -3.33 -0.08
C ILE A 460 30.38 -4.37 -0.22
N GLU A 461 30.06 -5.61 -0.59
CA GLU A 461 31.04 -6.66 -0.83
C GLU A 461 32.06 -6.26 -1.90
N GLN A 462 31.61 -5.63 -2.99
CA GLN A 462 32.49 -5.14 -4.05
C GLN A 462 33.42 -4.00 -3.58
N LEU A 463 32.91 -3.09 -2.74
CA LEU A 463 33.71 -2.01 -2.16
C LEU A 463 34.73 -2.54 -1.13
N GLN A 464 34.39 -3.60 -0.37
CA GLN A 464 35.31 -4.29 0.56
C GLN A 464 36.40 -5.09 -0.18
N GLY A 465 36.02 -5.80 -1.23
CA GLY A 465 36.89 -6.76 -1.92
C GLY A 465 37.89 -6.13 -2.89
N THR A 466 37.98 -4.80 -2.95
CA THR A 466 38.82 -4.10 -3.93
C THR A 466 39.71 -3.02 -3.30
N ASP A 467 41.00 -3.06 -3.61
CA ASP A 467 41.98 -2.02 -3.21
C ASP A 467 41.97 -0.80 -4.15
N HIS A 468 40.91 -0.65 -4.93
CA HIS A 468 40.77 0.46 -5.83
C HIS A 468 40.47 1.77 -5.09
N VAL A 469 40.98 2.87 -5.64
CA VAL A 469 40.61 4.24 -5.24
C VAL A 469 39.43 4.68 -6.11
N PHE A 470 38.29 4.88 -5.47
CA PHE A 470 36.99 5.21 -6.05
C PHE A 470 36.69 6.72 -6.05
N GLY A 471 35.53 7.10 -6.59
CA GLY A 471 35.02 8.48 -6.47
C GLY A 471 34.54 8.81 -5.05
N ARG A 472 34.35 10.10 -4.73
CA ARG A 472 33.99 10.57 -3.37
C ARG A 472 32.76 9.85 -2.77
N ALA A 473 31.73 9.60 -3.58
CA ALA A 473 30.54 8.88 -3.16
C ALA A 473 30.84 7.45 -2.65
N GLU A 474 31.65 6.71 -3.39
CA GLU A 474 32.03 5.33 -3.07
C GLU A 474 33.05 5.27 -1.94
N GLU A 475 34.02 6.19 -1.92
CA GLU A 475 34.97 6.32 -0.80
C GLU A 475 34.26 6.62 0.52
N PHE A 476 33.25 7.50 0.51
CA PHE A 476 32.45 7.78 1.72
C PHE A 476 31.79 6.51 2.28
N PHE A 477 31.15 5.71 1.41
CA PHE A 477 30.54 4.46 1.85
C PHE A 477 31.58 3.41 2.22
N LYS A 478 32.70 3.33 1.49
CA LYS A 478 33.83 2.42 1.76
C LYS A 478 34.42 2.65 3.15
N GLU A 479 34.64 3.91 3.53
CA GLU A 479 35.08 4.30 4.88
C GLU A 479 34.05 4.00 5.98
N SER A 480 32.78 3.74 5.61
CA SER A 480 31.65 3.57 6.52
C SER A 480 31.14 2.12 6.60
N ILE A 481 31.81 1.18 5.94
CA ILE A 481 31.34 -0.20 5.79
C ILE A 481 31.19 -0.92 7.14
N GLU A 482 32.16 -0.76 8.05
CA GLU A 482 32.13 -1.44 9.36
C GLU A 482 30.90 -1.04 10.18
N GLU A 483 30.45 0.20 10.05
CA GLU A 483 29.30 0.76 10.74
C GLU A 483 28.09 0.96 9.81
N ALA A 484 28.06 0.32 8.63
CA ALA A 484 27.06 0.58 7.60
C ALA A 484 25.63 0.40 8.14
N GLU A 485 25.37 -0.68 8.89
CA GLU A 485 24.04 -0.91 9.48
C GLU A 485 23.68 0.17 10.52
N VAL A 486 24.63 0.57 11.38
CA VAL A 486 24.41 1.65 12.36
C VAL A 486 24.15 2.98 11.65
N MET A 487 24.96 3.29 10.63
CA MET A 487 24.85 4.50 9.83
C MET A 487 23.50 4.56 9.14
N LYS A 488 23.05 3.48 8.51
CA LYS A 488 21.74 3.38 7.86
C LYS A 488 20.60 3.66 8.85
N ARG A 489 20.68 3.10 10.06
CA ARG A 489 19.70 3.39 11.13
C ARG A 489 19.76 4.83 11.61
N CYS A 490 20.96 5.40 11.77
CA CYS A 490 21.12 6.82 12.08
C CYS A 490 20.54 7.72 10.98
N LEU A 491 20.70 7.37 9.70
CA LEU A 491 20.10 8.11 8.57
C LEU A 491 18.57 8.04 8.60
N TYR A 492 17.97 6.89 8.92
CA TYR A 492 16.52 6.80 9.14
C TYR A 492 16.07 7.70 10.29
N TYR A 493 16.78 7.68 11.43
CA TYR A 493 16.49 8.55 12.57
C TYR A 493 16.60 10.03 12.20
N LEU A 494 17.68 10.43 11.52
CA LEU A 494 17.90 11.81 11.09
C LEU A 494 16.84 12.26 10.10
N TYR A 495 16.49 11.43 9.13
CA TYR A 495 15.46 11.77 8.14
C TYR A 495 14.09 11.91 8.81
N PHE A 496 13.77 11.03 9.76
CA PHE A 496 12.60 11.17 10.62
C PHE A 496 12.64 12.48 11.41
N MET A 497 13.73 12.77 12.14
CA MET A 497 13.83 13.97 12.98
C MET A 497 13.76 15.27 12.20
N ILE A 498 14.41 15.33 11.04
CA ILE A 498 14.35 16.48 10.15
C ILE A 498 12.91 16.69 9.70
N SER A 499 12.22 15.63 9.24
CA SER A 499 10.81 15.71 8.83
C SER A 499 9.90 16.10 9.99
N PHE A 500 10.14 15.51 11.17
CA PHE A 500 9.39 15.73 12.40
C PHE A 500 9.55 17.16 12.95
N ARG A 501 10.72 17.78 12.77
CA ARG A 501 11.00 19.16 13.21
C ARG A 501 10.67 20.23 12.18
N ASN A 502 10.93 19.96 10.89
CA ASN A 502 10.82 20.97 9.83
C ASN A 502 9.37 21.18 9.36
N GLN A 503 8.45 20.29 9.71
CA GLN A 503 7.12 20.36 9.15
C GLN A 503 6.16 21.14 10.05
N ASN A 504 5.43 22.07 9.42
CA ASN A 504 4.19 22.63 9.93
C ASN A 504 3.11 21.55 10.15
N VAL A 505 3.39 20.25 10.17
CA VAL A 505 2.41 19.16 10.27
C VAL A 505 1.49 19.36 11.46
N CYS A 506 2.00 19.53 12.68
CA CYS A 506 1.12 19.72 13.85
C CYS A 506 0.24 20.96 13.70
N LYS A 507 0.82 22.05 13.17
CA LYS A 507 0.12 23.30 12.94
C LYS A 507 -0.97 23.13 11.88
N ASN A 508 -0.66 22.50 10.76
CA ASN A 508 -1.54 22.26 9.64
C ASN A 508 -2.67 21.31 10.03
N LEU A 509 -2.35 20.22 10.74
CA LEU A 509 -3.33 19.31 11.30
C LEU A 509 -4.26 20.04 12.29
N GLY A 510 -3.74 20.90 13.16
CA GLY A 510 -4.58 21.71 14.07
C GLY A 510 -5.45 22.74 13.35
N ILE A 511 -4.98 23.33 12.24
CA ILE A 511 -5.80 24.18 11.38
C ILE A 511 -6.92 23.36 10.74
N LEU A 512 -6.59 22.21 10.15
CA LEU A 512 -7.55 21.32 9.50
C LEU A 512 -8.57 20.73 10.48
N GLU A 513 -8.16 20.38 11.70
CA GLU A 513 -9.06 19.92 12.75
C GLU A 513 -10.12 20.97 13.06
N ARG A 514 -9.70 22.22 13.31
CA ARG A 514 -10.62 23.33 13.56
C ARG A 514 -11.50 23.61 12.34
N TYR A 515 -10.92 23.58 11.15
CA TYR A 515 -11.62 23.81 9.89
C TYR A 515 -12.74 22.78 9.67
N TYR A 516 -12.44 21.49 9.69
CA TYR A 516 -13.44 20.45 9.48
C TYR A 516 -14.48 20.41 10.60
N THR A 517 -14.06 20.62 11.86
CA THR A 517 -15.01 20.72 12.98
C THR A 517 -15.97 21.89 12.77
N MET A 518 -15.46 23.05 12.40
CA MET A 518 -16.27 24.24 12.10
C MET A 518 -17.27 23.96 10.98
N LEU A 519 -16.87 23.31 9.88
CA LEU A 519 -17.77 22.99 8.78
C LEU A 519 -18.94 22.10 9.22
N LEU A 520 -18.67 21.13 10.09
CA LEU A 520 -19.67 20.20 10.62
C LEU A 520 -20.57 20.86 11.66
N GLU A 521 -20.04 21.78 12.46
CA GLU A 521 -20.73 22.33 13.63
C GLU A 521 -21.40 23.69 13.39
N SER A 522 -20.98 24.48 12.39
CA SER A 522 -21.48 25.83 12.15
C SER A 522 -22.99 25.84 11.88
N LYS A 523 -23.73 26.44 12.83
CA LYS A 523 -25.18 26.63 12.71
C LYS A 523 -25.53 27.69 11.69
N GLU A 524 -24.71 28.74 11.58
CA GLU A 524 -24.93 29.81 10.62
C GLU A 524 -24.68 29.36 9.19
N LEU A 525 -23.66 28.52 8.93
CA LEU A 525 -23.45 27.93 7.61
C LEU A 525 -24.67 27.09 7.20
N ARG A 526 -25.14 26.18 8.07
CA ARG A 526 -26.37 25.41 7.83
C ARG A 526 -27.58 26.30 7.55
N ARG A 527 -27.74 27.37 8.34
CA ARG A 527 -28.83 28.33 8.19
C ARG A 527 -28.76 29.04 6.84
N PHE A 528 -27.57 29.48 6.43
CA PHE A 528 -27.34 30.10 5.13
C PHE A 528 -27.69 29.15 3.99
N LEU A 529 -27.19 27.91 4.01
CA LEU A 529 -27.50 26.91 2.99
C LEU A 529 -29.01 26.62 2.91
N GLY A 530 -29.68 26.44 4.05
CA GLY A 530 -31.11 26.18 4.11
C GLY A 530 -31.97 27.35 3.58
N ILE A 531 -31.67 28.58 3.97
CA ILE A 531 -32.39 29.76 3.46
C ILE A 531 -32.12 29.94 1.96
N THR A 532 -30.90 29.68 1.52
CA THR A 532 -30.52 29.73 0.11
C THR A 532 -31.30 28.70 -0.71
N LEU A 533 -31.44 27.47 -0.21
CA LEU A 533 -32.24 26.42 -0.84
C LEU A 533 -33.71 26.83 -0.97
N VAL A 534 -34.31 27.36 0.11
CA VAL A 534 -35.71 27.83 0.09
C VAL A 534 -35.90 28.96 -0.92
N ALA A 535 -34.98 29.93 -0.96
CA ALA A 535 -35.04 31.04 -1.90
C ALA A 535 -34.88 30.55 -3.35
N GLY A 536 -33.93 29.65 -3.62
CA GLY A 536 -33.74 29.02 -4.93
C GLY A 536 -34.98 28.26 -5.40
N ASN A 537 -35.55 27.40 -4.54
CA ASN A 537 -36.76 26.65 -4.84
C ASN A 537 -37.97 27.54 -5.11
N TYR A 538 -38.09 28.66 -4.39
CA TYR A 538 -39.15 29.63 -4.65
C TYR A 538 -38.98 30.31 -6.01
N LEU A 539 -37.75 30.73 -6.35
CA LEU A 539 -37.45 31.37 -7.63
C LEU A 539 -37.59 30.41 -8.83
N ASN A 540 -37.25 29.13 -8.63
CA ASN A 540 -37.28 28.10 -9.68
C ASN A 540 -38.62 27.36 -9.77
N LYS A 541 -39.66 27.82 -9.05
CA LYS A 541 -40.96 27.15 -9.00
C LYS A 541 -41.55 26.98 -10.41
N GLY A 542 -41.95 25.76 -10.75
CA GLY A 542 -42.50 25.43 -12.07
C GLY A 542 -41.46 25.14 -13.16
N SER A 543 -40.18 25.10 -12.81
CA SER A 543 -39.10 24.63 -13.69
C SER A 543 -38.52 23.30 -13.18
N PHE A 544 -37.74 22.63 -14.04
CA PHE A 544 -36.99 21.42 -13.65
C PHE A 544 -35.91 21.68 -12.57
N LEU A 545 -35.58 22.95 -12.29
CA LEU A 545 -34.62 23.38 -11.27
C LEU A 545 -35.28 23.69 -9.91
N GLY A 546 -36.61 23.58 -9.82
CA GLY A 546 -37.36 23.75 -8.58
C GLY A 546 -37.46 22.45 -7.77
N SER A 547 -38.01 22.55 -6.56
CA SER A 547 -38.19 21.39 -5.65
C SER A 547 -36.92 20.59 -5.39
N ALA A 548 -35.75 21.24 -5.40
CA ALA A 548 -34.48 20.63 -5.05
C ALA A 548 -34.44 20.29 -3.56
N GLU A 549 -33.86 19.14 -3.22
CA GLU A 549 -33.63 18.71 -1.84
C GLU A 549 -32.30 19.25 -1.27
N GLY A 550 -31.40 19.69 -2.15
CA GLY A 550 -30.09 20.27 -1.83
C GLY A 550 -29.39 20.85 -3.07
N PHE A 551 -28.23 21.46 -2.87
CA PHE A 551 -27.36 21.95 -3.96
C PHE A 551 -25.89 21.82 -3.54
N THR A 552 -24.99 21.70 -4.51
CA THR A 552 -23.53 21.67 -4.29
C THR A 552 -22.94 23.06 -4.15
N MET A 553 -21.81 23.19 -3.47
CA MET A 553 -21.13 24.47 -3.24
C MET A 553 -20.72 25.19 -4.55
N GLU A 554 -20.56 24.47 -5.66
CA GLU A 554 -20.36 25.03 -7.00
C GLU A 554 -21.50 25.98 -7.45
N SER A 555 -22.67 25.89 -6.79
CA SER A 555 -23.81 26.76 -7.05
C SER A 555 -23.66 28.15 -6.40
N ILE A 556 -22.80 28.30 -5.39
CA ILE A 556 -22.60 29.55 -4.64
C ILE A 556 -22.24 30.73 -5.57
N PRO A 557 -21.26 30.65 -6.47
CA PRO A 557 -20.98 31.73 -7.43
C PRO A 557 -22.22 32.17 -8.22
N LYS A 558 -23.00 31.21 -8.74
CA LYS A 558 -24.21 31.45 -9.54
C LYS A 558 -25.29 32.16 -8.71
N ILE A 559 -25.45 31.75 -7.45
CA ILE A 559 -26.39 32.36 -6.49
C ILE A 559 -26.02 33.82 -6.19
N LEU A 560 -24.72 34.11 -6.05
CA LEU A 560 -24.21 35.46 -5.78
C LEU A 560 -24.43 36.44 -6.95
N GLU A 561 -24.59 35.92 -8.17
CA GLU A 561 -24.85 36.70 -9.38
C GLU A 561 -26.32 37.08 -9.59
N VAL A 562 -27.26 36.37 -8.95
CA VAL A 562 -28.71 36.58 -9.15
C VAL A 562 -29.13 37.99 -8.70
N LYS A 563 -29.54 38.81 -9.67
CA LYS A 563 -30.02 40.19 -9.47
C LYS A 563 -31.19 40.49 -10.41
N ASN A 564 -32.18 41.23 -9.91
CA ASN A 564 -33.28 41.74 -10.73
C ASN A 564 -33.79 43.09 -10.18
N ASN A 565 -34.03 44.07 -11.06
CA ASN A 565 -34.57 45.39 -10.73
C ASN A 565 -33.87 46.07 -9.52
N GLY A 566 -32.54 46.00 -9.47
CA GLY A 566 -31.73 46.58 -8.39
C GLY A 566 -31.65 45.77 -7.09
N ASN A 567 -32.38 44.65 -6.97
CA ASN A 567 -32.31 43.74 -5.82
C ASN A 567 -31.42 42.53 -6.12
N SER A 568 -30.49 42.20 -5.22
CA SER A 568 -29.68 40.98 -5.30
C SER A 568 -30.24 39.89 -4.38
N LEU A 569 -30.09 38.62 -4.80
CA LEU A 569 -30.47 37.47 -3.98
C LEU A 569 -29.67 37.45 -2.67
N LEU A 570 -28.35 37.66 -2.73
CA LEU A 570 -27.51 37.82 -1.53
C LEU A 570 -28.03 38.93 -0.59
N GLY A 571 -28.52 40.04 -1.14
CA GLY A 571 -29.11 41.15 -0.39
C GLY A 571 -30.39 40.78 0.35
N LEU A 572 -31.14 39.79 -0.15
CA LEU A 572 -32.28 39.18 0.54
C LEU A 572 -31.81 38.18 1.61
N LEU A 573 -30.88 37.28 1.26
CA LEU A 573 -30.35 36.26 2.16
C LEU A 573 -29.73 36.88 3.41
N LYS A 574 -28.92 37.94 3.27
CA LYS A 574 -28.27 38.64 4.39
C LYS A 574 -29.23 39.24 5.42
N LYS A 575 -30.51 39.45 5.07
CA LYS A 575 -31.53 39.93 6.02
C LYS A 575 -32.07 38.79 6.90
N LYS A 576 -31.73 37.54 6.61
CA LYS A 576 -32.28 36.33 7.25
C LYS A 576 -31.25 35.50 8.01
N ILE A 577 -29.97 35.85 7.88
CA ILE A 577 -28.81 35.24 8.56
C ILE A 577 -28.03 36.30 9.35
N ASP A 578 -27.25 35.86 10.34
CA ASP A 578 -26.27 36.74 10.98
C ASP A 578 -24.94 36.69 10.20
N CYS A 579 -24.73 37.69 9.34
CA CYS A 579 -23.53 37.73 8.52
C CYS A 579 -22.24 37.93 9.31
N LYS A 580 -22.28 38.51 10.51
CA LYS A 580 -21.07 38.69 11.32
C LYS A 580 -20.64 37.36 11.92
N LEU A 581 -21.58 36.65 12.55
CA LEU A 581 -21.33 35.32 13.08
C LEU A 581 -20.91 34.32 11.98
N LEU A 582 -21.53 34.39 10.80
CA LEU A 582 -21.14 33.53 9.68
C LEU A 582 -19.69 33.81 9.21
N LEU A 583 -19.28 35.08 9.16
CA LEU A 583 -17.91 35.46 8.80
C LEU A 583 -16.89 35.03 9.87
N GLU A 584 -17.26 35.16 11.14
CA GLU A 584 -16.44 34.73 12.28
C GLU A 584 -16.28 33.20 12.30
N ASP A 585 -17.38 32.44 12.13
CA ASP A 585 -17.35 30.97 12.03
C ASP A 585 -16.41 30.51 10.91
N LEU A 586 -16.60 31.07 9.71
CA LEU A 586 -15.92 30.59 8.50
C LEU A 586 -14.52 31.19 8.30
N SER A 587 -14.02 32.03 9.19
CA SER A 587 -12.71 32.69 9.00
C SER A 587 -11.55 31.70 8.92
N VAL A 588 -11.67 30.53 9.55
CA VAL A 588 -10.67 29.45 9.51
C VAL A 588 -10.45 28.87 8.11
N VAL A 589 -11.39 29.09 7.17
CA VAL A 589 -11.25 28.67 5.77
C VAL A 589 -10.03 29.32 5.11
N TYR A 590 -9.72 30.58 5.45
CA TYR A 590 -8.55 31.29 4.90
C TYR A 590 -7.22 30.66 5.34
N ASP A 591 -7.16 30.14 6.57
CA ASP A 591 -5.98 29.42 7.07
C ASP A 591 -5.87 28.03 6.42
N ALA A 592 -7.01 27.37 6.22
CA ALA A 592 -7.07 26.02 5.67
C ALA A 592 -6.81 25.96 4.17
N SER A 593 -7.15 27.01 3.40
CA SER A 593 -7.03 27.03 1.94
C SER A 593 -5.59 26.92 1.42
N GLY A 594 -4.59 27.16 2.26
CA GLY A 594 -3.18 26.99 1.92
C GLY A 594 -2.65 25.57 2.14
N ILE A 595 -3.49 24.65 2.64
CA ILE A 595 -3.08 23.31 3.08
C ILE A 595 -3.68 22.25 2.16
N ASN A 596 -2.83 21.57 1.40
CA ASN A 596 -3.23 20.41 0.63
C ASN A 596 -3.26 19.16 1.53
N PHE A 597 -4.45 18.64 1.81
CA PHE A 597 -4.63 17.53 2.73
C PHE A 597 -4.02 16.22 2.21
N GLU A 598 -4.15 15.92 0.92
CA GLU A 598 -3.59 14.72 0.30
C GLU A 598 -2.06 14.70 0.36
N ALA A 599 -1.41 15.83 0.05
CA ALA A 599 0.04 15.98 0.15
C ALA A 599 0.52 15.80 1.60
N LEU A 600 -0.21 16.39 2.55
CA LEU A 600 0.08 16.25 3.98
C LEU A 600 -0.05 14.78 4.44
N CYS A 601 -1.03 14.03 3.92
CA CYS A 601 -1.15 12.60 4.20
C CYS A 601 0.10 11.83 3.72
N ILE A 602 0.60 12.12 2.53
CA ILE A 602 1.81 11.47 1.98
C ILE A 602 3.03 11.78 2.86
N GLU A 603 3.21 13.04 3.28
CA GLU A 603 4.29 13.46 4.16
C GLU A 603 4.26 12.72 5.50
N ILE A 604 3.07 12.60 6.12
CA ILE A 604 2.89 11.91 7.39
C ILE A 604 3.13 10.40 7.25
N GLU A 605 2.70 9.76 6.17
CA GLU A 605 2.96 8.33 5.94
C GLU A 605 4.47 8.05 5.72
N GLU A 606 5.19 8.95 5.03
CA GLU A 606 6.65 8.88 4.94
C GLU A 606 7.31 9.05 6.32
N LEU A 607 6.83 10.00 7.13
CA LEU A 607 7.27 10.20 8.51
C LEU A 607 7.05 8.95 9.38
N LYS A 608 5.87 8.31 9.30
CA LYS A 608 5.56 7.05 10.01
C LYS A 608 6.50 5.93 9.60
N LYS A 609 6.76 5.75 8.30
CA LYS A 609 7.68 4.74 7.79
C LYS A 609 9.10 4.92 8.35
N ASN A 610 9.58 6.16 8.38
CA ASN A 610 10.91 6.47 8.90
C ASN A 610 10.98 6.26 10.42
N TYR A 611 9.93 6.63 11.16
CA TYR A 611 9.82 6.36 12.59
C TYR A 611 9.91 4.86 12.90
N ILE A 612 9.13 4.02 12.19
CA ILE A 612 9.16 2.55 12.37
C ILE A 612 10.57 2.00 12.09
N SER A 613 11.23 2.51 11.05
CA SER A 613 12.58 2.07 10.68
C SER A 613 13.64 2.44 11.73
N ALA A 614 13.46 3.60 12.37
CA ALA A 614 14.32 4.08 13.44
C ALA A 614 14.02 3.41 14.79
N SER A 615 12.74 3.19 15.13
CA SER A 615 12.31 2.56 16.39
C SER A 615 12.63 1.07 16.42
N GLY A 616 12.55 0.39 15.26
CA GLY A 616 12.99 -1.00 15.10
C GLY A 616 14.51 -1.19 15.08
N SER A 617 15.30 -0.14 15.32
CA SER A 617 16.76 -0.20 15.34
C SER A 617 17.27 -1.06 16.52
N PRO A 618 18.27 -1.93 16.32
CA PRO A 618 18.90 -2.68 17.41
C PRO A 618 19.88 -1.84 18.25
N PHE A 619 20.14 -0.58 17.87
CA PHE A 619 21.17 0.25 18.50
C PHE A 619 20.60 1.08 19.67
N PRO A 620 21.08 0.89 20.92
CA PRO A 620 20.52 1.54 22.11
C PRO A 620 20.47 3.06 22.04
N LYS A 621 21.52 3.69 21.48
CA LYS A 621 21.60 5.16 21.31
C LYS A 621 20.43 5.74 20.48
N ILE A 622 19.92 4.95 19.52
CA ILE A 622 18.81 5.36 18.65
C ILE A 622 17.49 5.15 19.40
N GLN A 623 17.34 4.01 20.08
CA GLN A 623 16.17 3.70 20.90
C GLN A 623 15.93 4.76 21.98
N GLU A 624 16.97 5.11 22.75
CA GLU A 624 16.87 6.13 23.81
C GLU A 624 16.40 7.48 23.26
N ARG A 625 16.86 7.88 22.07
CA ARG A 625 16.41 9.13 21.46
C ARG A 625 14.98 9.06 20.92
N ILE A 626 14.57 7.90 20.39
CA ILE A 626 13.19 7.66 19.92
C ILE A 626 12.20 7.66 21.10
N GLU A 627 12.56 7.05 22.23
CA GLU A 627 11.71 7.03 23.44
C GLU A 627 11.38 8.44 23.93
N ARG A 628 12.34 9.38 23.88
CA ARG A 628 12.13 10.78 24.31
C ARG A 628 11.13 11.57 23.47
N ILE A 629 10.83 11.11 22.26
CA ILE A 629 9.94 11.78 21.29
C ILE A 629 8.72 10.95 20.93
N GLN A 630 8.63 9.73 21.46
CA GLN A 630 7.54 8.79 21.22
C GLN A 630 6.19 9.41 21.53
N GLU A 631 6.02 10.03 22.70
CA GLU A 631 4.77 10.69 23.12
C GLU A 631 4.33 11.75 22.10
N LYS A 632 5.24 12.65 21.71
CA LYS A 632 4.93 13.69 20.72
C LYS A 632 4.61 13.11 19.34
N TYR A 633 5.25 12.01 18.95
CA TYR A 633 4.94 11.32 17.71
C TYR A 633 3.55 10.67 17.76
N GLU A 634 3.19 10.04 18.88
CA GLU A 634 1.87 9.46 19.12
C GLU A 634 0.77 10.53 19.09
N ASP A 635 1.02 11.71 19.65
CA ASP A 635 0.12 12.86 19.56
C ASP A 635 -0.15 13.28 18.10
N ILE A 636 0.90 13.37 17.28
CA ILE A 636 0.75 13.69 15.85
C ILE A 636 -0.08 12.61 15.14
N CYS A 637 0.17 11.33 15.44
CA CYS A 637 -0.57 10.24 14.83
C CYS A 637 -2.04 10.26 15.24
N SER A 638 -2.33 10.51 16.52
CA SER A 638 -3.70 10.65 17.03
C SER A 638 -4.43 11.82 16.37
N LEU A 639 -3.77 12.99 16.27
CA LEU A 639 -4.32 14.17 15.62
C LEU A 639 -4.56 13.93 14.12
N TYR A 640 -3.62 13.26 13.44
CA TYR A 640 -3.78 12.86 12.05
C TYR A 640 -5.01 11.97 11.85
N ASP A 641 -5.16 10.91 12.65
CA ASP A 641 -6.31 9.99 12.54
C ASP A 641 -7.63 10.73 12.79
N LYS A 642 -7.64 11.67 13.75
CA LYS A 642 -8.79 12.54 14.03
C LYS A 642 -9.13 13.43 12.82
N VAL A 643 -8.14 14.12 12.25
CA VAL A 643 -8.32 14.99 11.07
C VAL A 643 -8.76 14.17 9.85
N SER A 644 -8.18 13.00 9.61
CA SER A 644 -8.59 12.11 8.53
C SER A 644 -10.03 11.63 8.68
N LYS A 645 -10.48 11.37 9.92
CA LYS A 645 -11.88 11.08 10.19
C LYS A 645 -12.76 12.30 9.88
N LEU A 646 -12.43 13.46 10.42
CA LEU A 646 -13.19 14.71 10.20
C LEU A 646 -13.30 15.07 8.70
N HIS A 647 -12.23 14.87 7.91
CA HIS A 647 -12.26 15.07 6.47
C HIS A 647 -13.28 14.15 5.77
N ARG A 648 -13.33 12.86 6.16
CA ARG A 648 -14.35 11.92 5.65
C ARG A 648 -15.75 12.32 6.08
N ASP A 649 -15.93 12.67 7.36
CA ASP A 649 -17.20 13.09 7.91
C ASP A 649 -17.72 14.35 7.19
N CYS A 650 -16.85 15.31 6.86
CA CYS A 650 -17.22 16.49 6.05
C CYS A 650 -17.66 16.09 4.63
N ARG A 651 -16.92 15.19 3.97
CA ARG A 651 -17.27 14.70 2.64
C ARG A 651 -18.65 14.06 2.62
N GLU A 652 -18.96 13.23 3.62
CA GLU A 652 -20.28 12.61 3.76
C GLU A 652 -21.37 13.64 4.08
N TYR A 653 -21.07 14.59 4.97
CA TYR A 653 -22.00 15.62 5.41
C TYR A 653 -22.44 16.57 4.29
N PHE A 654 -21.53 16.97 3.39
CA PHE A 654 -21.85 17.81 2.23
C PHE A 654 -22.24 16.99 0.98
N GLY A 655 -21.94 15.70 0.94
CA GLY A 655 -22.17 14.85 -0.24
C GLY A 655 -21.24 15.16 -1.42
N GLU A 656 -20.17 15.93 -1.20
CA GLU A 656 -19.18 16.32 -2.20
C GLU A 656 -17.78 16.40 -1.58
N LYS A 657 -16.75 16.58 -2.42
CA LYS A 657 -15.37 16.70 -1.93
C LYS A 657 -15.16 18.06 -1.28
N VAL A 658 -14.44 18.07 -0.16
CA VAL A 658 -13.97 19.29 0.51
C VAL A 658 -12.51 19.49 0.13
N ASP A 659 -12.30 20.11 -1.02
CA ASP A 659 -11.00 20.37 -1.64
C ASP A 659 -10.80 21.88 -1.93
N ASP A 660 -9.76 22.23 -2.70
CA ASP A 660 -9.42 23.62 -2.99
C ASP A 660 -10.55 24.36 -3.74
N GLU A 661 -11.31 23.66 -4.59
CA GLU A 661 -12.45 24.26 -5.29
C GLU A 661 -13.58 24.59 -4.31
N PHE A 662 -13.92 23.64 -3.43
CA PHE A 662 -14.87 23.84 -2.34
C PHE A 662 -14.50 25.07 -1.48
N ASN A 663 -13.23 25.16 -1.09
CA ASN A 663 -12.71 26.27 -0.31
C ASN A 663 -12.85 27.60 -1.05
N SER A 664 -12.56 27.61 -2.36
CA SER A 664 -12.65 28.82 -3.18
C SER A 664 -14.06 29.40 -3.25
N TRP A 665 -15.09 28.55 -3.28
CA TRP A 665 -16.48 29.01 -3.29
C TRP A 665 -16.92 29.59 -1.95
N ILE A 666 -16.47 29.00 -0.84
CA ILE A 666 -16.70 29.56 0.49
C ILE A 666 -15.98 30.89 0.63
N ILE A 667 -14.71 31.00 0.23
CA ILE A 667 -13.95 32.25 0.28
C ILE A 667 -14.65 33.34 -0.54
N LEU A 668 -15.12 33.01 -1.76
CA LEU A 668 -15.90 33.95 -2.58
C LEU A 668 -17.15 34.46 -1.85
N LEU A 669 -17.86 33.59 -1.13
CA LEU A 669 -19.00 33.99 -0.32
C LEU A 669 -18.59 34.95 0.80
N LEU A 670 -17.52 34.64 1.54
CA LEU A 670 -17.01 35.48 2.63
C LEU A 670 -16.59 36.86 2.15
N ASP A 671 -15.87 36.95 1.02
CA ASP A 671 -15.43 38.21 0.44
C ASP A 671 -16.62 39.07 0.02
N ARG A 672 -17.64 38.45 -0.61
CA ARG A 672 -18.87 39.14 -1.02
C ARG A 672 -19.69 39.63 0.18
N LEU A 673 -19.82 38.82 1.23
CA LEU A 673 -20.51 39.20 2.46
C LEU A 673 -19.78 40.35 3.16
N SER A 674 -18.45 40.29 3.25
CA SER A 674 -17.61 41.33 3.86
C SER A 674 -17.80 42.68 3.16
N HIS A 675 -17.75 42.71 1.82
CA HIS A 675 -17.99 43.93 1.04
C HIS A 675 -19.40 44.51 1.23
N GLU A 676 -20.41 43.67 1.39
CA GLU A 676 -21.81 44.09 1.60
C GLU A 676 -22.09 44.62 3.02
N ILE A 677 -21.29 44.21 4.01
CA ILE A 677 -21.34 44.76 5.37
C ILE A 677 -20.66 46.13 5.42
N GLN A 678 -19.50 46.31 4.75
CA GLN A 678 -18.75 47.56 4.73
C GLN A 678 -19.43 48.70 3.96
N LYS A 679 -20.42 48.41 3.10
CA LYS A 679 -21.21 49.41 2.35
C LYS A 679 -22.34 50.06 3.15
N LYS A 680 -22.65 49.54 4.35
CA LYS A 680 -23.59 50.16 5.30
C LYS A 680 -22.81 51.04 6.27
#